data_AF-A0AAD6RIS1-F1
#
_entry.id   AF-A0AAD6RIS1-F1
#
_cell.length_a   1.000
_cell.length_b   1.000
_cell.length_c   1.000
_cell.angle_alpha   90.00
_cell.angle_beta   90.00
_cell.angle_gamma   90.00
#
_symmetry.space_group_name_H-M   'P 1'
#
loop_
_entity.id
_entity.type
_entity.pdbx_description
1 polymer ?
#
loop_
_entity_poly.entity_id
_entity_poly.type
_entity_poly.pdbx_seq_one_letter_code
_entity_poly.pdbx_strand_id
1 'polypeptide(L)'
;MIYGRNLKPPARNFLLASRMRSLLSLMHKRFLSSSPSSSSSSSSTVECLVNSCGLPSKSALEFSRDFHLHENNLQSFQSVFRCFQSYNIPSIRITKLIKRRPQILNYNVEDNLKPKLQLLVQNGIVGHHMCKVFVSNPLILNADLDSQIKPCFQFLKSVLGSNRNVVEAINRSSNLLTCDLKGCLQPNVDFLIREGVPFDGVAEFLIRDAITVQHKHNNMVNAVNDLKNLGFDPKAPVFLEAVRVRIHMSESIWKEKIEVMKSLGWSEEEIFSAFKRDLIFLKSPVEKIRVATDFFVNTLKLGRQILSEDPEFFTLKIDKSCRRRHDVFKLLESEKLIEGGVKIEEVLKMRDKEFLVKYVKKYVDKVPGLWETFNGRKQQQSLPGLTELVESREIIIDGLVKKHPPDHALPKQLKLFLMTKLCCMQNFGTDCGVDNEPMDATSQNLERDTPYEINSIPCNLATVFLLGHTNANAIVAVAYGWGSGLSSNPRMNTFCFQGMASNVPLRNLLSLVQNRSLKTSTVPPNTSSPSSFTVQYLLSSPGLHLESVHSVSQKLRIDESDLQNPHYVIGFLKAHDFKDAHIAKLIHKWPAVLHCKVEHNLKPKFEFFIENGFVGEILPELIVSNPDVLRRALDSRIIPCFELLKSVLGCSEKAASAFKRCSVSMMSAMEPNIDLLIKEGVPVDRIAKLIMLQPRTIQQKHQRMVYAVKALKDLEIDSKTTVFIHALRVMLQMSESTWNKKVEVLKSLGWTEEEILQAFKRCPFCFTCSEEKIRSVVDFLVNTLKMELRTVIGRPEFLMLSVDKRIRPRYNVLKILESKKLVIGKKNMKQLLTMRENNFFQNYVIKYADKVPEMAANKHSRSLLSLLQKRFLLTFSAALSPPTAQLPTSSSSSSSSSFTVHFLVNSCGLTSKSALSVSKKFQIRENKLQNPQSVLQFLKAHDFSETHISKLIEKRPKILLRRIEDNLKAKFDFFIENGFAGQLLPQLILSNPVILERALDSHIKPSLLYFKSILGTSEKVIAASKRSVFLLTCDWNSIVQPNVDFLIKEGVPVDRVAKLFLFHPQVVQRKHDRMVYAVNTVKDLGLEPEVSIFIYALTTMMQSSESTLKKKVEVLKSLGWTEEEIFRAFKQDPAILRFSEDKIRGVMDFLVNTVGLRPQTIIANPLFLHYSINKRLRPRYNVLKALESKKLFDEGISIGSALKMSDKKFMKNYVSKYVNSVPGTQPHLGPKIFTDSYLALTYVPIT
;
A
#
# COMPACT_ATOMS: atom_id res chain seq x y z
N MET A 1 22.64 -19.10 72.05
CA MET A 1 21.88 -19.41 73.29
C MET A 1 20.50 -18.76 73.21
N ILE A 2 19.49 -19.42 73.78
CA ILE A 2 18.29 -18.87 74.44
C ILE A 2 17.34 -17.92 73.63
N TYR A 3 16.10 -18.41 73.49
CA TYR A 3 14.78 -17.72 73.43
C TYR A 3 14.66 -16.18 73.44
N GLY A 4 13.66 -15.68 72.69
CA GLY A 4 13.02 -14.37 72.95
C GLY A 4 11.79 -14.11 72.04
N ARG A 5 10.58 -14.00 72.61
CA ARG A 5 9.32 -13.66 71.91
C ARG A 5 9.02 -12.15 71.99
N ASN A 6 8.34 -11.62 70.96
CA ASN A 6 7.47 -10.43 70.95
C ASN A 6 8.06 -9.09 71.47
N LEU A 7 8.02 -7.98 70.72
CA LEU A 7 6.80 -7.18 70.50
C LEU A 7 6.93 -6.20 69.30
N LYS A 8 5.78 -5.66 68.84
CA LYS A 8 5.66 -4.45 67.96
C LYS A 8 5.81 -3.17 68.83
N PRO A 9 5.92 -1.91 68.32
CA PRO A 9 5.82 -1.38 66.93
C PRO A 9 7.08 -0.50 66.59
N PRO A 10 7.08 0.60 65.78
CA PRO A 10 6.15 1.11 64.77
C PRO A 10 6.79 1.37 63.37
N ALA A 11 5.95 1.77 62.41
CA ALA A 11 6.34 2.00 61.01
C ALA A 11 7.05 3.37 60.78
N ARG A 12 8.33 3.50 61.15
CA ARG A 12 9.14 4.70 60.78
C ARG A 12 10.57 4.46 60.26
N ASN A 13 11.19 3.31 60.52
CA ASN A 13 12.64 3.12 60.22
C ASN A 13 13.00 2.70 58.78
N PHE A 14 12.02 2.40 57.91
CA PHE A 14 12.29 1.96 56.53
C PHE A 14 13.01 2.99 55.64
N LEU A 15 13.00 4.29 56.01
CA LEU A 15 13.65 5.36 55.25
C LEU A 15 15.18 5.43 55.46
N LEU A 16 15.71 5.09 56.64
CA LEU A 16 17.16 5.09 56.87
C LEU A 16 17.85 3.94 56.13
N ALA A 17 17.32 2.72 56.23
CA ALA A 17 17.90 1.52 55.61
C ALA A 17 17.87 1.54 54.06
N SER A 18 17.15 2.47 53.44
CA SER A 18 17.20 2.78 52.01
C SER A 18 18.25 3.85 51.67
N ARG A 19 18.34 4.92 52.49
CA ARG A 19 19.35 5.98 52.32
C ARG A 19 20.78 5.48 52.57
N MET A 20 21.02 4.65 53.59
CA MET A 20 22.36 4.08 53.85
C MET A 20 22.87 3.20 52.70
N ARG A 21 22.02 2.35 52.11
CA ARG A 21 22.40 1.54 50.94
C ARG A 21 22.64 2.39 49.68
N SER A 22 21.88 3.48 49.51
CA SER A 22 22.15 4.47 48.45
C SER A 22 23.48 5.20 48.68
N LEU A 23 23.84 5.53 49.92
CA LEU A 23 25.12 6.18 50.28
C LEU A 23 26.32 5.24 50.08
N LEU A 24 26.23 3.99 50.52
CA LEU A 24 27.26 2.97 50.26
C LEU A 24 27.49 2.77 48.74
N SER A 25 26.41 2.70 47.96
CA SER A 25 26.48 2.63 46.48
C SER A 25 27.10 3.89 45.84
N LEU A 26 26.97 5.06 46.47
CA LEU A 26 27.63 6.30 46.03
C LEU A 26 29.11 6.36 46.43
N MET A 27 29.49 5.89 47.62
CA MET A 27 30.89 5.79 48.05
C MET A 27 31.66 4.79 47.20
N HIS A 28 31.08 3.63 46.92
CA HIS A 28 31.69 2.61 46.04
C HIS A 28 31.88 3.10 44.58
N LYS A 29 31.10 4.11 44.14
CA LYS A 29 31.28 4.78 42.85
C LYS A 29 32.28 5.93 42.86
N ARG A 30 32.63 6.48 44.03
CA ARG A 30 33.62 7.56 44.18
C ARG A 30 35.05 7.03 44.35
N PHE A 31 35.23 5.76 44.71
CA PHE A 31 36.55 5.15 44.93
C PHE A 31 37.21 4.55 43.67
N LEU A 32 36.56 4.63 42.49
CA LEU A 32 37.09 4.12 41.22
C LEU A 32 37.32 5.24 40.19
N SER A 33 37.42 6.50 40.63
CA SER A 33 37.83 7.63 39.77
C SER A 33 39.34 7.90 39.88
N SER A 34 40.14 6.93 39.44
CA SER A 34 41.58 7.06 39.23
C SER A 34 41.96 6.38 37.90
N SER A 35 42.21 7.21 36.89
CA SER A 35 42.81 6.81 35.60
C SER A 35 44.23 6.28 35.85
N PRO A 36 44.75 5.30 35.07
CA PRO A 36 44.82 5.42 33.61
C PRO A 36 44.52 4.16 32.76
N SER A 37 44.31 4.42 31.46
CA SER A 37 44.62 3.56 30.29
C SER A 37 44.32 2.05 30.33
N SER A 38 43.29 1.61 29.59
CA SER A 38 43.43 0.65 28.48
C SER A 38 42.11 0.43 27.71
N SER A 39 42.22 -0.02 26.45
CA SER A 39 41.11 -0.23 25.52
C SER A 39 40.60 -1.69 25.46
N SER A 40 40.73 -2.43 26.56
CA SER A 40 40.59 -3.91 26.62
C SER A 40 39.18 -4.42 26.92
N SER A 41 38.40 -3.71 27.74
CA SER A 41 37.18 -4.25 28.40
C SER A 41 36.01 -4.57 27.46
N SER A 42 35.98 -4.03 26.25
CA SER A 42 34.99 -4.39 25.22
C SER A 42 35.29 -5.72 24.54
N SER A 43 36.56 -6.17 24.52
CA SER A 43 36.97 -7.46 23.95
C SER A 43 36.49 -8.62 24.82
N SER A 44 36.78 -8.58 26.12
CA SER A 44 36.49 -9.68 27.06
C SER A 44 35.00 -10.04 27.15
N THR A 45 34.08 -9.07 27.00
CA THR A 45 32.65 -9.34 26.90
C THR A 45 32.31 -10.17 25.65
N VAL A 46 32.85 -9.80 24.48
CA VAL A 46 32.59 -10.50 23.20
C VAL A 46 33.21 -11.89 23.23
N GLU A 47 34.46 -11.98 23.68
CA GLU A 47 35.22 -13.21 23.79
C GLU A 47 34.56 -14.23 24.73
N CYS A 48 34.06 -13.79 25.89
CA CYS A 48 33.23 -14.59 26.78
C CYS A 48 31.96 -15.12 26.08
N LEU A 49 31.23 -14.26 25.37
CA LEU A 49 29.99 -14.64 24.68
C LEU A 49 30.22 -15.68 23.57
N VAL A 50 31.33 -15.60 22.85
CA VAL A 50 31.72 -16.60 21.85
C VAL A 50 32.24 -17.87 22.53
N ASN A 51 33.34 -17.75 23.28
CA ASN A 51 34.14 -18.89 23.74
C ASN A 51 33.51 -19.62 24.94
N SER A 52 32.85 -18.90 25.85
CA SER A 52 32.27 -19.48 27.08
C SER A 52 30.76 -19.74 27.01
N CYS A 53 30.05 -19.15 26.04
CA CYS A 53 28.60 -19.23 25.89
C CYS A 53 28.11 -19.75 24.52
N GLY A 54 29.03 -20.02 23.58
CA GLY A 54 28.71 -20.64 22.28
C GLY A 54 27.84 -19.79 21.35
N LEU A 55 27.93 -18.45 21.44
CA LEU A 55 27.20 -17.54 20.55
C LEU A 55 28.03 -17.25 19.30
N PRO A 56 27.44 -17.26 18.08
CA PRO A 56 28.12 -16.80 16.88
C PRO A 56 28.65 -15.38 17.05
N SER A 57 29.87 -15.11 16.57
CA SER A 57 30.61 -13.86 16.86
C SER A 57 29.82 -12.58 16.55
N LYS A 58 29.01 -12.60 15.49
CA LYS A 58 28.09 -11.50 15.16
C LYS A 58 27.02 -11.26 16.23
N SER A 59 26.40 -12.31 16.75
CA SER A 59 25.41 -12.21 17.85
C SER A 59 26.05 -11.89 19.21
N ALA A 60 27.30 -12.29 19.44
CA ALA A 60 28.08 -11.85 20.59
C ALA A 60 28.35 -10.34 20.54
N LEU A 61 28.77 -9.81 19.38
CA LEU A 61 28.96 -8.37 19.12
C LEU A 61 27.65 -7.57 19.23
N GLU A 62 26.52 -8.12 18.75
CA GLU A 62 25.18 -7.49 18.88
C GLU A 62 24.64 -7.50 20.32
N PHE A 63 25.09 -8.44 21.16
CA PHE A 63 24.77 -8.44 22.59
C PHE A 63 25.66 -7.48 23.36
N SER A 64 26.98 -7.53 23.16
CA SER A 64 27.95 -6.68 23.89
C SER A 64 27.75 -5.18 23.65
N ARG A 65 27.25 -4.76 22.49
CA ARG A 65 26.91 -3.36 22.16
C ARG A 65 25.76 -2.77 22.98
N ASP A 66 24.80 -3.59 23.39
CA ASP A 66 23.64 -3.17 24.18
C ASP A 66 23.73 -3.59 25.66
N PHE A 67 24.64 -4.51 26.00
CA PHE A 67 24.87 -4.97 27.37
C PHE A 67 26.35 -5.32 27.60
N HIS A 68 27.09 -4.38 28.19
CA HIS A 68 28.50 -4.57 28.55
C HIS A 68 28.63 -5.37 29.85
N LEU A 69 29.58 -6.32 29.89
CA LEU A 69 29.94 -7.05 31.10
C LEU A 69 31.27 -6.51 31.63
N HIS A 70 31.21 -5.84 32.79
CA HIS A 70 32.41 -5.62 33.60
C HIS A 70 32.90 -6.96 34.18
N GLU A 71 34.20 -7.11 34.44
CA GLU A 71 34.81 -8.37 34.91
C GLU A 71 34.10 -8.95 36.13
N ASN A 72 33.77 -8.11 37.12
CA ASN A 72 33.03 -8.48 38.33
C ASN A 72 31.62 -9.04 38.06
N ASN A 73 31.03 -8.79 36.89
CA ASN A 73 29.73 -9.32 36.46
C ASN A 73 29.86 -10.48 35.46
N LEU A 74 31.06 -10.74 34.93
CA LEU A 74 31.31 -11.73 33.88
C LEU A 74 31.03 -13.14 34.40
N GLN A 75 31.46 -13.45 35.62
CA GLN A 75 31.22 -14.73 36.30
C GLN A 75 29.73 -14.98 36.58
N SER A 76 29.02 -13.98 37.09
CA SER A 76 27.56 -14.05 37.31
C SER A 76 26.81 -14.27 35.99
N PHE A 77 27.24 -13.61 34.91
CA PHE A 77 26.69 -13.83 33.58
C PHE A 77 26.95 -15.25 33.07
N GLN A 78 28.20 -15.74 33.08
CA GLN A 78 28.53 -17.10 32.66
C GLN A 78 27.75 -18.15 33.45
N SER A 79 27.63 -17.97 34.77
CA SER A 79 26.93 -18.89 35.67
C SER A 79 25.42 -18.93 35.39
N VAL A 80 24.76 -17.77 35.26
CA VAL A 80 23.33 -17.68 34.88
C VAL A 80 23.11 -18.24 33.47
N PHE A 81 24.04 -17.98 32.53
CA PHE A 81 23.92 -18.44 31.16
C PHE A 81 24.02 -19.97 31.06
N ARG A 82 25.05 -20.57 31.66
CA ARG A 82 25.23 -22.03 31.71
C ARG A 82 24.08 -22.73 32.44
N CYS A 83 23.57 -22.13 33.52
CA CYS A 83 22.40 -22.65 34.23
C CYS A 83 21.16 -22.68 33.33
N PHE A 84 20.89 -21.65 32.52
CA PHE A 84 19.79 -21.73 31.55
C PHE A 84 20.08 -22.69 30.38
N GLN A 85 21.33 -22.86 29.95
CA GLN A 85 21.70 -23.82 28.89
C GLN A 85 21.44 -25.28 29.33
N SER A 86 21.70 -25.63 30.59
CA SER A 86 21.49 -27.01 31.09
C SER A 86 20.02 -27.46 31.09
N TYR A 87 19.06 -26.54 30.97
CA TYR A 87 17.64 -26.83 30.75
C TYR A 87 17.22 -26.80 29.27
N ASN A 88 18.16 -27.06 28.35
CA ASN A 88 17.97 -27.13 26.91
C ASN A 88 17.38 -25.85 26.28
N ILE A 89 17.73 -24.67 26.83
CA ILE A 89 17.30 -23.39 26.27
C ILE A 89 18.36 -22.88 25.28
N PRO A 90 18.00 -22.57 24.02
CA PRO A 90 18.97 -22.06 23.04
C PRO A 90 19.64 -20.75 23.49
N SER A 91 20.96 -20.62 23.31
CA SER A 91 21.76 -19.44 23.67
C SER A 91 21.19 -18.10 23.16
N ILE A 92 20.56 -18.11 21.98
CA ILE A 92 19.88 -16.95 21.37
C ILE A 92 18.55 -16.54 22.06
N ARG A 93 17.99 -17.40 22.91
CA ARG A 93 16.83 -17.10 23.79
C ARG A 93 17.29 -16.63 25.16
N ILE A 94 18.36 -17.21 25.72
CA ILE A 94 18.98 -16.81 26.99
C ILE A 94 19.48 -15.36 26.90
N THR A 95 20.25 -15.03 25.85
CA THR A 95 20.64 -13.64 25.53
C THR A 95 19.43 -12.72 25.42
N LYS A 96 18.35 -13.12 24.74
CA LYS A 96 17.12 -12.30 24.60
C LYS A 96 16.34 -12.14 25.92
N LEU A 97 16.46 -13.08 26.85
CA LEU A 97 15.93 -12.95 28.22
C LEU A 97 16.78 -11.96 29.02
N ILE A 98 18.09 -12.16 29.11
CA ILE A 98 19.01 -11.31 29.87
C ILE A 98 18.97 -9.86 29.33
N LYS A 99 19.01 -9.66 28.00
CA LYS A 99 18.90 -8.33 27.35
C LYS A 99 17.56 -7.63 27.61
N ARG A 100 16.48 -8.37 27.91
CA ARG A 100 15.17 -7.81 28.31
C ARG A 100 15.03 -7.60 29.81
N ARG A 101 15.74 -8.38 30.63
CA ARG A 101 15.71 -8.34 32.10
C ARG A 101 17.12 -8.50 32.69
N PRO A 102 18.01 -7.49 32.57
CA PRO A 102 19.38 -7.59 33.08
C PRO A 102 19.47 -7.86 34.58
N GLN A 103 18.42 -7.52 35.34
CA GLN A 103 18.33 -7.83 36.77
C GLN A 103 18.56 -9.31 37.09
N ILE A 104 18.27 -10.22 36.15
CA ILE A 104 18.43 -11.68 36.34
C ILE A 104 19.88 -12.10 36.68
N LEU A 105 20.87 -11.27 36.38
CA LEU A 105 22.29 -11.50 36.69
C LEU A 105 22.66 -11.21 38.14
N ASN A 106 21.76 -10.60 38.92
CA ASN A 106 21.99 -10.21 40.31
C ASN A 106 21.46 -11.26 41.32
N TYR A 107 20.90 -12.38 40.85
CA TYR A 107 20.37 -13.45 41.69
C TYR A 107 21.39 -14.60 41.77
N ASN A 108 21.54 -15.22 42.95
CA ASN A 108 22.36 -16.42 43.07
C ASN A 108 21.79 -17.54 42.18
N VAL A 109 22.68 -18.19 41.42
CA VAL A 109 22.35 -19.29 40.53
C VAL A 109 21.88 -20.51 41.33
N GLU A 110 22.58 -20.87 42.40
CA GLU A 110 22.30 -22.06 43.21
C GLU A 110 21.14 -21.82 44.20
N ASP A 111 21.12 -20.68 44.91
CA ASP A 111 20.12 -20.46 45.98
C ASP A 111 18.76 -19.97 45.46
N ASN A 112 18.66 -19.42 44.23
CA ASN A 112 17.44 -18.77 43.74
C ASN A 112 17.02 -19.25 42.35
N LEU A 113 17.93 -19.17 41.37
CA LEU A 113 17.56 -19.43 39.97
C LEU A 113 17.33 -20.92 39.72
N LYS A 114 18.31 -21.78 40.01
CA LYS A 114 18.28 -23.23 39.75
C LYS A 114 17.11 -23.93 40.45
N PRO A 115 16.77 -23.67 41.73
CA PRO A 115 15.57 -24.23 42.37
C PRO A 115 14.27 -23.84 41.67
N LYS A 116 14.16 -22.60 41.16
CA LYS A 116 13.00 -22.14 40.38
C LYS A 116 12.93 -22.83 39.01
N LEU A 117 14.06 -23.01 38.32
CA LEU A 117 14.10 -23.71 37.04
C LEU A 117 13.74 -25.21 37.22
N GLN A 118 14.26 -25.86 38.26
CA GLN A 118 13.92 -27.24 38.62
C GLN A 118 12.41 -27.39 38.87
N LEU A 119 11.80 -26.51 39.68
CA LEU A 119 10.35 -26.57 39.94
C LEU A 119 9.52 -26.37 38.67
N LEU A 120 9.94 -25.47 37.77
CA LEU A 120 9.27 -25.27 36.48
C LEU A 120 9.34 -26.54 35.61
N VAL A 121 10.50 -27.21 35.54
CA VAL A 121 10.67 -28.48 34.80
C VAL A 121 9.85 -29.61 35.42
N GLN A 122 9.86 -29.76 36.76
CA GLN A 122 9.07 -30.75 37.49
C GLN A 122 7.56 -30.61 37.25
N ASN A 123 7.09 -29.40 36.96
CA ASN A 123 5.70 -29.11 36.61
C ASN A 123 5.45 -29.04 35.08
N GLY A 124 6.41 -29.44 34.24
CA GLY A 124 6.26 -29.56 32.78
C GLY A 124 6.52 -28.29 31.96
N ILE A 125 6.98 -27.20 32.58
CA ILE A 125 7.30 -25.94 31.90
C ILE A 125 8.76 -25.97 31.42
N VAL A 126 8.97 -26.51 30.22
CA VAL A 126 10.29 -26.72 29.62
C VAL A 126 10.60 -25.74 28.47
N GLY A 127 11.90 -25.55 28.18
CA GLY A 127 12.42 -24.89 26.97
C GLY A 127 11.78 -23.53 26.65
N HIS A 128 11.08 -23.44 25.51
CA HIS A 128 10.55 -22.17 25.04
C HIS A 128 9.42 -21.59 25.91
N HIS A 129 8.64 -22.46 26.58
CA HIS A 129 7.60 -22.05 27.52
C HIS A 129 8.21 -21.40 28.76
N MET A 130 9.30 -21.97 29.27
CA MET A 130 10.06 -21.42 30.39
C MET A 130 10.56 -19.99 30.10
N CYS A 131 11.17 -19.76 28.93
CA CYS A 131 11.54 -18.40 28.50
C CYS A 131 10.34 -17.45 28.40
N LYS A 132 9.18 -17.94 27.93
CA LYS A 132 7.96 -17.13 27.81
C LYS A 132 7.48 -16.64 29.18
N VAL A 133 7.52 -17.51 30.21
CA VAL A 133 7.15 -17.16 31.59
C VAL A 133 8.04 -16.03 32.13
N PHE A 134 9.37 -16.18 32.13
CA PHE A 134 10.28 -15.15 32.65
C PHE A 134 10.25 -13.82 31.86
N VAL A 135 9.95 -13.86 30.55
CA VAL A 135 9.84 -12.66 29.71
C VAL A 135 8.52 -11.92 29.93
N SER A 136 7.40 -12.64 30.05
CA SER A 136 6.07 -12.07 30.25
C SER A 136 5.83 -11.63 31.69
N ASN A 137 6.27 -12.42 32.67
CA ASN A 137 6.23 -12.10 34.09
C ASN A 137 7.64 -12.12 34.71
N PRO A 138 8.30 -10.95 34.86
CA PRO A 138 9.61 -10.87 35.50
C PRO A 138 9.56 -11.00 37.02
N LEU A 139 8.38 -10.88 37.64
CA LEU A 139 8.26 -10.83 39.10
C LEU A 139 8.57 -12.19 39.74
N ILE A 140 8.51 -13.28 38.98
CA ILE A 140 8.83 -14.64 39.43
C ILE A 140 10.28 -14.79 39.94
N LEU A 141 11.18 -13.91 39.50
CA LEU A 141 12.55 -13.84 40.02
C LEU A 141 12.60 -13.26 41.45
N ASN A 142 11.70 -12.33 41.79
CA ASN A 142 11.55 -11.77 43.14
C ASN A 142 10.58 -12.55 44.03
N ALA A 143 9.64 -13.29 43.44
CA ALA A 143 8.70 -14.11 44.19
C ALA A 143 9.42 -15.21 44.95
N ASP A 144 8.95 -15.50 46.15
CA ASP A 144 9.56 -16.52 47.01
C ASP A 144 9.17 -17.93 46.58
N LEU A 145 10.11 -18.88 46.64
CA LEU A 145 9.89 -20.23 46.11
C LEU A 145 8.89 -21.01 46.96
N ASP A 146 9.00 -20.94 48.28
CA ASP A 146 8.31 -21.82 49.22
C ASP A 146 7.03 -21.21 49.79
N SER A 147 6.96 -19.88 49.94
CA SER A 147 5.76 -19.19 50.42
C SER A 147 4.85 -18.64 49.30
N GLN A 148 5.31 -18.61 48.04
CA GLN A 148 4.51 -18.11 46.90
C GLN A 148 4.45 -19.11 45.73
N ILE A 149 5.59 -19.44 45.11
CA ILE A 149 5.57 -20.19 43.82
C ILE A 149 5.10 -21.64 44.02
N LYS A 150 5.64 -22.40 44.98
CA LYS A 150 5.22 -23.78 45.29
C LYS A 150 3.73 -23.84 45.69
N PRO A 151 3.21 -23.01 46.63
CA PRO A 151 1.78 -22.94 46.93
C PRO A 151 0.90 -22.62 45.71
N CYS A 152 1.29 -21.69 44.84
CA CYS A 152 0.54 -21.42 43.61
C CYS A 152 0.50 -22.64 42.69
N PHE A 153 1.60 -23.38 42.50
CA PHE A 153 1.59 -24.62 41.72
C PHE A 153 0.71 -25.72 42.34
N GLN A 154 0.77 -25.91 43.66
CA GLN A 154 -0.06 -26.86 44.38
C GLN A 154 -1.54 -26.52 44.25
N PHE A 155 -1.91 -25.26 44.45
CA PHE A 155 -3.30 -24.78 44.32
C PHE A 155 -3.82 -24.87 42.87
N LEU A 156 -3.03 -24.43 41.88
CA LEU A 156 -3.42 -24.59 40.48
C LEU A 156 -3.56 -26.07 40.10
N LYS A 157 -2.73 -26.96 40.65
CA LYS A 157 -2.84 -28.39 40.42
C LYS A 157 -4.07 -29.01 41.11
N SER A 158 -4.42 -28.58 42.31
CA SER A 158 -5.63 -29.06 43.00
C SER A 158 -6.91 -28.59 42.32
N VAL A 159 -6.92 -27.43 41.65
CA VAL A 159 -8.09 -26.91 40.92
C VAL A 159 -8.15 -27.40 39.46
N LEU A 160 -7.02 -27.53 38.77
CA LEU A 160 -6.98 -27.85 37.33
C LEU A 160 -6.80 -29.33 37.01
N GLY A 161 -6.65 -30.19 38.03
CA GLY A 161 -6.59 -31.66 37.95
C GLY A 161 -5.33 -32.26 37.31
N SER A 162 -4.72 -31.58 36.32
CA SER A 162 -3.57 -32.10 35.57
C SER A 162 -2.44 -31.08 35.42
N ASN A 163 -1.19 -31.54 35.43
CA ASN A 163 -0.02 -30.71 35.13
C ASN A 163 -0.17 -30.02 33.75
N ARG A 164 -0.78 -30.70 32.76
CA ARG A 164 -1.03 -30.14 31.41
C ARG A 164 -1.89 -28.87 31.47
N ASN A 165 -2.99 -28.91 32.23
CA ASN A 165 -3.89 -27.77 32.38
C ASN A 165 -3.20 -26.60 33.12
N VAL A 166 -2.41 -26.90 34.15
CA VAL A 166 -1.56 -25.92 34.86
C VAL A 166 -0.56 -25.25 33.92
N VAL A 167 0.16 -26.04 33.11
CA VAL A 167 1.09 -25.53 32.09
C VAL A 167 0.37 -24.65 31.06
N GLU A 168 -0.84 -25.01 30.63
CA GLU A 168 -1.60 -24.20 29.67
C GLU A 168 -2.10 -22.88 30.27
N ALA A 169 -2.67 -22.91 31.48
CA ALA A 169 -3.12 -21.71 32.20
C ALA A 169 -1.96 -20.72 32.42
N ILE A 170 -0.79 -21.19 32.87
CA ILE A 170 0.42 -20.36 33.05
C ILE A 170 0.97 -19.86 31.70
N ASN A 171 0.86 -20.66 30.63
CA ASN A 171 1.24 -20.21 29.29
C ASN A 171 0.34 -19.11 28.73
N ARG A 172 -0.94 -19.08 29.11
CA ARG A 172 -1.90 -18.04 28.73
C ARG A 172 -1.77 -16.81 29.64
N SER A 173 -1.57 -17.00 30.95
CA SER A 173 -1.36 -15.95 31.96
C SER A 173 -0.24 -16.30 32.94
N SER A 174 0.98 -15.88 32.61
CA SER A 174 2.19 -16.09 33.44
C SER A 174 2.15 -15.39 34.81
N ASN A 175 1.16 -14.52 35.04
CA ASN A 175 0.98 -13.80 36.30
C ASN A 175 0.42 -14.70 37.42
N LEU A 176 -0.17 -15.85 37.09
CA LEU A 176 -0.68 -16.84 38.07
C LEU A 176 0.39 -17.33 39.07
N LEU A 177 1.68 -17.26 38.70
CA LEU A 177 2.79 -17.66 39.57
C LEU A 177 3.28 -16.55 40.51
N THR A 178 2.69 -15.34 40.43
CA THR A 178 3.06 -14.19 41.28
C THR A 178 1.87 -13.30 41.65
N CYS A 179 0.64 -13.76 41.43
CA CYS A 179 -0.55 -13.11 41.96
C CYS A 179 -0.65 -13.38 43.47
N ASP A 180 -1.40 -12.56 44.18
CA ASP A 180 -1.71 -12.81 45.58
C ASP A 180 -2.61 -14.04 45.70
N LEU A 181 -2.01 -15.18 46.07
CA LEU A 181 -2.74 -16.43 46.27
C LEU A 181 -3.77 -16.28 47.39
N LYS A 182 -3.36 -15.78 48.55
CA LYS A 182 -4.17 -15.79 49.78
C LYS A 182 -5.15 -14.63 49.91
N GLY A 183 -4.94 -13.53 49.19
CA GLY A 183 -5.83 -12.36 49.18
C GLY A 183 -6.63 -12.15 47.88
N CYS A 184 -6.31 -12.86 46.79
CA CYS A 184 -7.05 -12.77 45.53
C CYS A 184 -7.39 -14.15 44.94
N LEU A 185 -6.40 -14.93 44.45
CA LEU A 185 -6.67 -16.08 43.59
C LEU A 185 -7.45 -17.19 44.30
N GLN A 186 -6.96 -17.67 45.44
CA GLN A 186 -7.63 -18.72 46.21
C GLN A 186 -8.98 -18.23 46.77
N PRO A 187 -9.08 -17.08 47.47
CA PRO A 187 -10.37 -16.56 47.92
C PRO A 187 -11.42 -16.41 46.82
N ASN A 188 -11.02 -16.07 45.59
CA ASN A 188 -11.96 -15.96 44.46
C ASN A 188 -12.43 -17.32 43.94
N VAL A 189 -11.55 -18.32 43.86
CA VAL A 189 -11.91 -19.69 43.46
C VAL A 189 -12.78 -20.36 44.52
N ASP A 190 -12.33 -20.33 45.77
CA ASP A 190 -13.06 -20.91 46.92
C ASP A 190 -14.44 -20.26 47.07
N PHE A 191 -14.53 -18.94 46.83
CA PHE A 191 -15.81 -18.21 46.78
C PHE A 191 -16.68 -18.62 45.59
N LEU A 192 -16.17 -18.66 44.35
CA LEU A 192 -16.97 -19.09 43.19
C LEU A 192 -17.55 -20.50 43.40
N ILE A 193 -16.75 -21.44 43.91
CA ILE A 193 -17.21 -22.78 44.26
C ILE A 193 -18.30 -22.73 45.36
N ARG A 194 -18.07 -21.99 46.45
CA ARG A 194 -19.01 -21.83 47.57
C ARG A 194 -20.34 -21.19 47.15
N GLU A 195 -20.31 -20.22 46.24
CA GLU A 195 -21.51 -19.59 45.69
C GLU A 195 -22.26 -20.50 44.70
N GLY A 196 -21.72 -21.68 44.36
CA GLY A 196 -22.40 -22.74 43.62
C GLY A 196 -21.89 -22.97 42.19
N VAL A 197 -20.77 -22.35 41.79
CA VAL A 197 -20.20 -22.56 40.44
C VAL A 197 -19.58 -23.97 40.35
N PRO A 198 -19.80 -24.73 39.26
CA PRO A 198 -19.25 -26.08 39.12
C PRO A 198 -17.73 -26.04 39.04
N PHE A 199 -17.07 -26.97 39.73
CA PHE A 199 -15.62 -27.05 39.85
C PHE A 199 -14.91 -27.03 38.49
N ASP A 200 -15.36 -27.87 37.55
CA ASP A 200 -14.80 -27.94 36.19
C ASP A 200 -15.00 -26.63 35.39
N GLY A 201 -16.09 -25.91 35.65
CA GLY A 201 -16.33 -24.59 35.08
C GLY A 201 -15.33 -23.54 35.58
N VAL A 202 -15.02 -23.56 36.88
CA VAL A 202 -13.96 -22.70 37.44
C VAL A 202 -12.58 -23.09 36.88
N ALA A 203 -12.31 -24.39 36.68
CA ALA A 203 -11.08 -24.87 36.08
C ALA A 203 -10.93 -24.43 34.61
N GLU A 204 -11.96 -24.60 33.77
CA GLU A 204 -11.96 -24.14 32.37
C GLU A 204 -11.78 -22.61 32.31
N PHE A 205 -12.45 -21.88 33.20
CA PHE A 205 -12.40 -20.42 33.25
C PHE A 205 -11.03 -19.90 33.69
N LEU A 206 -10.33 -20.57 34.62
CA LEU A 206 -8.93 -20.28 34.92
C LEU A 206 -8.00 -20.50 33.73
N ILE A 207 -8.27 -21.51 32.88
CA ILE A 207 -7.51 -21.75 31.65
C ILE A 207 -7.86 -20.70 30.57
N ARG A 208 -9.11 -20.20 30.51
CA ARG A 208 -9.58 -19.26 29.47
C ARG A 208 -9.34 -17.79 29.80
N ASP A 209 -9.64 -17.35 31.02
CA ASP A 209 -9.46 -15.97 31.49
C ASP A 209 -9.04 -15.90 32.96
N ALA A 210 -7.83 -16.42 33.24
CA ALA A 210 -7.13 -16.25 34.50
C ALA A 210 -7.06 -14.80 35.01
N ILE A 211 -7.20 -13.78 34.16
CA ILE A 211 -7.08 -12.37 34.57
C ILE A 211 -8.31 -11.97 35.39
N THR A 212 -9.51 -12.42 35.03
CA THR A 212 -10.72 -12.17 35.83
C THR A 212 -10.57 -12.69 37.28
N VAL A 213 -10.05 -13.91 37.46
CA VAL A 213 -9.92 -14.53 38.79
C VAL A 213 -8.77 -13.91 39.62
N GLN A 214 -7.86 -13.14 39.00
CA GLN A 214 -6.79 -12.40 39.68
C GLN A 214 -7.21 -11.01 40.19
N HIS A 215 -8.45 -10.56 40.01
CA HIS A 215 -8.93 -9.32 40.61
C HIS A 215 -9.01 -9.39 42.15
N LYS A 216 -8.99 -8.21 42.80
CA LYS A 216 -9.19 -8.08 44.26
C LYS A 216 -10.47 -8.79 44.70
N HIS A 217 -10.42 -9.49 45.82
CA HIS A 217 -11.54 -10.30 46.30
C HIS A 217 -12.86 -9.52 46.39
N ASN A 218 -12.86 -8.33 46.99
CA ASN A 218 -14.05 -7.47 47.08
C ASN A 218 -14.68 -7.14 45.71
N ASN A 219 -13.89 -7.04 44.63
CA ASN A 219 -14.42 -6.79 43.28
C ASN A 219 -15.09 -8.04 42.72
N MET A 220 -14.56 -9.24 43.01
CA MET A 220 -15.18 -10.51 42.64
C MET A 220 -16.48 -10.72 43.41
N VAL A 221 -16.46 -10.50 44.73
CA VAL A 221 -17.63 -10.57 45.61
C VAL A 221 -18.73 -9.63 45.15
N ASN A 222 -18.41 -8.36 44.87
CA ASN A 222 -19.39 -7.41 44.35
C ASN A 222 -19.94 -7.83 42.98
N ALA A 223 -19.09 -8.29 42.05
CA ALA A 223 -19.53 -8.71 40.72
C ALA A 223 -20.43 -9.96 40.74
N VAL A 224 -20.12 -10.93 41.59
CA VAL A 224 -20.92 -12.14 41.81
C VAL A 224 -22.23 -11.80 42.53
N ASN A 225 -22.19 -10.99 43.60
CA ASN A 225 -23.38 -10.60 44.33
C ASN A 225 -24.33 -9.77 43.45
N ASP A 226 -23.82 -8.85 42.63
CA ASP A 226 -24.63 -8.15 41.64
C ASP A 226 -25.35 -9.13 40.70
N LEU A 227 -24.65 -10.13 40.15
CA LEU A 227 -25.23 -11.12 39.24
C LEU A 227 -26.20 -12.10 39.93
N LYS A 228 -25.94 -12.46 41.20
CA LYS A 228 -26.88 -13.26 42.02
C LYS A 228 -28.12 -12.46 42.40
N ASN A 229 -28.01 -11.15 42.63
CA ASN A 229 -29.15 -10.25 42.86
C ASN A 229 -29.97 -10.07 41.58
N LEU A 230 -29.33 -10.03 40.41
CA LEU A 230 -30.01 -10.18 39.12
C LEU A 230 -30.59 -11.60 38.89
N GLY A 231 -30.36 -12.56 39.81
CA GLY A 231 -30.85 -13.92 39.75
C GLY A 231 -30.23 -14.80 38.65
N PHE A 232 -28.98 -14.55 38.25
CA PHE A 232 -28.23 -15.55 37.47
C PHE A 232 -27.89 -16.74 38.38
N ASP A 233 -28.14 -17.96 37.90
CA ASP A 233 -27.72 -19.20 38.58
C ASP A 233 -26.20 -19.40 38.44
N PRO A 234 -25.43 -19.47 39.54
CA PRO A 234 -24.00 -19.78 39.51
C PRO A 234 -23.65 -21.12 38.85
N LYS A 235 -24.58 -22.10 38.83
CA LYS A 235 -24.38 -23.40 38.17
C LYS A 235 -24.40 -23.31 36.64
N ALA A 236 -25.00 -22.27 36.07
CA ALA A 236 -25.17 -22.16 34.62
C ALA A 236 -23.85 -21.70 33.94
N PRO A 237 -23.41 -22.32 32.82
CA PRO A 237 -22.17 -21.94 32.14
C PRO A 237 -22.07 -20.46 31.71
N VAL A 238 -23.23 -19.80 31.52
CA VAL A 238 -23.31 -18.37 31.20
C VAL A 238 -22.82 -17.46 32.34
N PHE A 239 -22.85 -17.94 33.60
CA PHE A 239 -22.53 -17.16 34.79
C PHE A 239 -21.09 -16.64 34.79
N LEU A 240 -20.11 -17.47 34.43
CA LEU A 240 -18.70 -17.07 34.47
C LEU A 240 -18.36 -16.02 33.37
N GLU A 241 -18.97 -16.12 32.19
CA GLU A 241 -18.87 -15.06 31.18
C GLU A 241 -19.67 -13.80 31.57
N ALA A 242 -20.71 -13.90 32.40
CA ALA A 242 -21.38 -12.73 33.01
C ALA A 242 -20.49 -12.05 34.06
N VAL A 243 -19.88 -12.81 34.98
CA VAL A 243 -18.90 -12.33 35.98
C VAL A 243 -17.74 -11.60 35.28
N ARG A 244 -17.22 -12.20 34.19
CA ARG A 244 -16.19 -11.62 33.33
C ARG A 244 -16.58 -10.26 32.74
N VAL A 245 -17.84 -10.07 32.35
CA VAL A 245 -18.35 -8.76 31.88
C VAL A 245 -18.45 -7.78 33.04
N ARG A 246 -19.10 -8.20 34.14
CA ARG A 246 -19.40 -7.33 35.27
C ARG A 246 -18.14 -6.80 35.94
N ILE A 247 -17.12 -7.63 36.14
CA ILE A 247 -15.88 -7.26 36.85
C ILE A 247 -15.00 -6.28 36.08
N HIS A 248 -15.11 -6.25 34.74
CA HIS A 248 -14.43 -5.31 33.86
C HIS A 248 -15.24 -4.01 33.63
N MET A 249 -16.47 -3.91 34.15
CA MET A 249 -17.32 -2.73 34.07
C MET A 249 -17.20 -1.92 35.38
N SER A 250 -17.08 -0.58 35.27
CA SER A 250 -17.09 0.26 36.47
C SER A 250 -18.47 0.25 37.14
N GLU A 251 -18.49 0.37 38.47
CA GLU A 251 -19.72 0.42 39.25
C GLU A 251 -20.64 1.60 38.84
N SER A 252 -20.05 2.71 38.36
CA SER A 252 -20.80 3.84 37.79
C SER A 252 -21.57 3.46 36.53
N ILE A 253 -20.93 2.80 35.56
CA ILE A 253 -21.57 2.38 34.29
C ILE A 253 -22.59 1.26 34.56
N TRP A 254 -22.32 0.41 35.57
CA TRP A 254 -23.25 -0.63 36.00
C TRP A 254 -24.56 -0.03 36.56
N LYS A 255 -24.44 0.91 37.51
CA LYS A 255 -25.59 1.62 38.10
C LYS A 255 -26.32 2.47 37.04
N GLU A 256 -25.59 3.23 36.22
CA GLU A 256 -26.15 4.00 35.10
C GLU A 256 -26.97 3.11 34.17
N LYS A 257 -26.47 1.94 33.77
CA LYS A 257 -27.18 1.00 32.89
C LYS A 257 -28.54 0.57 33.47
N ILE A 258 -28.58 0.21 34.75
CA ILE A 258 -29.81 -0.24 35.42
C ILE A 258 -30.78 0.93 35.62
N GLU A 259 -30.32 2.06 36.13
CA GLU A 259 -31.16 3.25 36.35
C GLU A 259 -31.70 3.85 35.05
N VAL A 260 -30.93 3.76 33.95
CA VAL A 260 -31.45 4.15 32.64
C VAL A 260 -32.55 3.21 32.15
N MET A 261 -32.45 1.90 32.35
CA MET A 261 -33.55 0.97 32.00
C MET A 261 -34.81 1.24 32.83
N LYS A 262 -34.67 1.47 34.15
CA LYS A 262 -35.78 1.91 35.01
C LYS A 262 -36.41 3.21 34.51
N SER A 263 -35.58 4.20 34.12
CA SER A 263 -36.05 5.48 33.54
C SER A 263 -36.79 5.33 32.20
N LEU A 264 -36.57 4.21 31.50
CA LEU A 264 -37.29 3.81 30.27
C LEU A 264 -38.55 2.95 30.59
N GLY A 265 -38.93 2.85 31.86
CA GLY A 265 -40.15 2.19 32.35
C GLY A 265 -40.06 0.66 32.48
N TRP A 266 -38.85 0.09 32.49
CA TRP A 266 -38.65 -1.35 32.69
C TRP A 266 -38.70 -1.71 34.18
N SER A 267 -39.33 -2.84 34.52
CA SER A 267 -39.21 -3.41 35.87
C SER A 267 -37.82 -4.00 36.11
N GLU A 268 -37.47 -4.26 37.38
CA GLU A 268 -36.23 -4.96 37.69
C GLU A 268 -36.27 -6.39 37.11
N GLU A 269 -37.39 -7.12 37.23
CA GLU A 269 -37.56 -8.46 36.66
C GLU A 269 -37.36 -8.51 35.14
N GLU A 270 -37.85 -7.50 34.40
CA GLU A 270 -37.63 -7.36 32.96
C GLU A 270 -36.15 -7.19 32.63
N ILE A 271 -35.44 -6.31 33.35
CA ILE A 271 -34.00 -6.08 33.20
C ILE A 271 -33.23 -7.38 33.49
N PHE A 272 -33.62 -8.10 34.54
CA PHE A 272 -32.96 -9.32 35.00
C PHE A 272 -33.17 -10.47 34.00
N SER A 273 -34.38 -10.61 33.46
CA SER A 273 -34.70 -11.53 32.36
C SER A 273 -33.82 -11.25 31.13
N ALA A 274 -33.78 -9.99 30.68
CA ALA A 274 -33.04 -9.60 29.48
C ALA A 274 -31.52 -9.85 29.61
N PHE A 275 -30.93 -9.58 30.78
CA PHE A 275 -29.52 -9.86 31.01
C PHE A 275 -29.16 -11.35 31.03
N LYS A 276 -30.05 -12.23 31.52
CA LYS A 276 -29.84 -13.69 31.48
C LYS A 276 -29.95 -14.24 30.06
N ARG A 277 -30.91 -13.72 29.28
CA ARG A 277 -31.16 -14.16 27.89
C ARG A 277 -30.04 -13.78 26.92
N ASP A 278 -29.37 -12.64 27.12
CA ASP A 278 -28.25 -12.23 26.24
C ASP A 278 -27.11 -11.43 26.93
N LEU A 279 -25.90 -12.01 26.92
CA LEU A 279 -24.68 -11.33 27.35
C LEU A 279 -24.20 -10.22 26.38
N ILE A 280 -24.67 -10.17 25.13
CA ILE A 280 -24.38 -9.09 24.18
C ILE A 280 -25.19 -7.83 24.54
N PHE A 281 -26.43 -7.97 24.99
CA PHE A 281 -27.23 -6.92 25.61
C PHE A 281 -26.59 -6.43 26.92
N LEU A 282 -26.15 -7.34 27.80
CA LEU A 282 -25.38 -6.99 29.01
C LEU A 282 -24.15 -6.12 28.67
N LYS A 283 -23.39 -6.49 27.62
CA LYS A 283 -22.22 -5.75 27.10
C LYS A 283 -22.55 -4.45 26.34
N SER A 284 -23.80 -4.23 25.92
CA SER A 284 -24.15 -3.13 25.01
C SER A 284 -24.10 -1.75 25.69
N PRO A 285 -23.63 -0.68 25.01
CA PRO A 285 -23.60 0.68 25.57
C PRO A 285 -25.00 1.21 25.91
N VAL A 286 -25.12 1.95 27.02
CA VAL A 286 -26.39 2.50 27.52
C VAL A 286 -27.14 3.32 26.46
N GLU A 287 -26.42 4.14 25.69
CA GLU A 287 -27.00 4.95 24.61
C GLU A 287 -27.65 4.11 23.50
N LYS A 288 -27.09 2.93 23.18
CA LYS A 288 -27.69 2.00 22.20
C LYS A 288 -29.04 1.46 22.71
N ILE A 289 -29.15 1.28 24.02
CA ILE A 289 -30.34 0.78 24.69
C ILE A 289 -31.41 1.88 24.73
N ARG A 290 -31.04 3.13 25.05
CA ARG A 290 -31.93 4.30 24.92
C ARG A 290 -32.56 4.40 23.53
N VAL A 291 -31.73 4.44 22.47
CA VAL A 291 -32.19 4.61 21.08
C VAL A 291 -33.05 3.43 20.61
N ALA A 292 -32.73 2.21 21.02
CA ALA A 292 -33.52 1.04 20.67
C ALA A 292 -34.88 1.00 21.40
N THR A 293 -34.91 1.25 22.70
CA THR A 293 -36.16 1.28 23.48
C THR A 293 -37.06 2.42 23.01
N ASP A 294 -36.53 3.62 22.71
CA ASP A 294 -37.33 4.70 22.11
C ASP A 294 -37.91 4.32 20.74
N PHE A 295 -37.12 3.72 19.86
CA PHE A 295 -37.62 3.29 18.56
C PHE A 295 -38.71 2.21 18.69
N PHE A 296 -38.46 1.13 19.43
CA PHE A 296 -39.42 0.02 19.49
C PHE A 296 -40.65 0.34 20.35
N VAL A 297 -40.49 1.00 21.50
CA VAL A 297 -41.60 1.31 22.42
C VAL A 297 -42.30 2.61 22.02
N ASN A 298 -41.58 3.71 21.84
CA ASN A 298 -42.20 5.01 21.63
C ASN A 298 -42.61 5.21 20.16
N THR A 299 -41.80 4.76 19.20
CA THR A 299 -42.13 4.89 17.76
C THR A 299 -42.99 3.74 17.23
N LEU A 300 -42.64 2.47 17.50
CA LEU A 300 -43.39 1.32 16.97
C LEU A 300 -44.54 0.84 17.86
N LYS A 301 -44.66 1.34 19.10
CA LYS A 301 -45.69 0.96 20.09
C LYS A 301 -45.66 -0.53 20.50
N LEU A 302 -44.50 -1.17 20.41
CA LEU A 302 -44.29 -2.50 21.00
C LEU A 302 -44.32 -2.41 22.53
N GLY A 303 -44.96 -3.38 23.18
CA GLY A 303 -44.93 -3.52 24.64
C GLY A 303 -43.51 -3.74 25.15
N ARG A 304 -43.14 -3.13 26.28
CA ARG A 304 -41.77 -3.22 26.84
C ARG A 304 -41.36 -4.65 27.15
N GLN A 305 -42.31 -5.46 27.62
CA GLN A 305 -42.16 -6.88 27.90
C GLN A 305 -41.61 -7.70 26.71
N ILE A 306 -41.98 -7.34 25.47
CA ILE A 306 -41.48 -8.03 24.26
C ILE A 306 -39.97 -7.81 24.06
N LEU A 307 -39.44 -6.68 24.52
CA LEU A 307 -38.01 -6.34 24.42
C LEU A 307 -37.19 -6.92 25.57
N SER A 308 -37.81 -7.18 26.72
CA SER A 308 -37.18 -7.85 27.87
C SER A 308 -37.26 -9.38 27.78
N GLU A 309 -38.25 -9.90 27.05
CA GLU A 309 -38.34 -11.30 26.66
C GLU A 309 -37.44 -11.66 25.47
N ASP A 310 -37.17 -10.74 24.54
CA ASP A 310 -36.23 -10.96 23.44
C ASP A 310 -35.22 -9.81 23.25
N PRO A 311 -34.03 -9.92 23.87
CA PRO A 311 -32.97 -8.94 23.71
C PRO A 311 -32.36 -8.87 22.30
N GLU A 312 -32.65 -9.79 21.36
CA GLU A 312 -32.08 -9.73 20.01
C GLU A 312 -32.49 -8.44 19.30
N PHE A 313 -33.65 -7.86 19.63
CA PHE A 313 -34.08 -6.53 19.18
C PHE A 313 -33.00 -5.46 19.37
N PHE A 314 -32.22 -5.50 20.46
CA PHE A 314 -31.12 -4.57 20.72
C PHE A 314 -29.88 -4.83 19.87
N THR A 315 -29.77 -5.97 19.19
CA THR A 315 -28.70 -6.25 18.21
C THR A 315 -29.03 -5.73 16.81
N LEU A 316 -30.33 -5.55 16.49
CA LEU A 316 -30.82 -5.19 15.16
C LEU A 316 -30.39 -3.79 14.70
N LYS A 317 -30.49 -3.58 13.38
CA LYS A 317 -30.08 -2.34 12.69
C LYS A 317 -31.29 -1.46 12.38
N ILE A 318 -31.75 -0.71 13.39
CA ILE A 318 -32.94 0.16 13.38
C ILE A 318 -33.15 0.89 12.03
N ASP A 319 -32.20 1.75 11.63
CA ASP A 319 -32.32 2.62 10.45
C ASP A 319 -32.23 1.88 9.10
N LYS A 320 -31.67 0.66 9.09
CA LYS A 320 -31.37 -0.07 7.84
C LYS A 320 -32.30 -1.24 7.58
N SER A 321 -32.91 -1.80 8.63
CA SER A 321 -33.75 -2.99 8.58
C SER A 321 -35.12 -2.70 9.18
N CYS A 322 -35.18 -2.41 10.48
CA CYS A 322 -36.42 -2.39 11.25
C CYS A 322 -37.42 -1.37 10.72
N ARG A 323 -36.99 -0.11 10.49
CA ARG A 323 -37.85 0.95 9.97
C ARG A 323 -38.50 0.57 8.63
N ARG A 324 -37.69 0.21 7.63
CA ARG A 324 -38.17 -0.17 6.28
C ARG A 324 -39.15 -1.34 6.29
N ARG A 325 -38.92 -2.35 7.14
CA ARG A 325 -39.82 -3.50 7.24
C ARG A 325 -41.14 -3.14 7.89
N HIS A 326 -41.11 -2.28 8.91
CA HIS A 326 -42.32 -1.70 9.52
C HIS A 326 -43.10 -0.85 8.53
N ASP A 327 -42.42 0.03 7.77
CA ASP A 327 -43.05 0.90 6.78
C ASP A 327 -43.72 0.07 5.65
N VAL A 328 -43.06 -1.00 5.18
CA VAL A 328 -43.62 -1.96 4.21
C VAL A 328 -44.77 -2.78 4.80
N PHE A 329 -44.66 -3.23 6.04
CA PHE A 329 -45.70 -4.02 6.70
C PHE A 329 -46.98 -3.19 6.88
N LYS A 330 -46.86 -1.95 7.38
CA LYS A 330 -47.98 -1.01 7.49
C LYS A 330 -48.64 -0.71 6.14
N LEU A 331 -47.87 -0.62 5.07
CA LEU A 331 -48.43 -0.40 3.73
C LEU A 331 -49.21 -1.63 3.22
N LEU A 332 -48.78 -2.85 3.55
CA LEU A 332 -49.56 -4.06 3.22
C LEU A 332 -50.82 -4.21 4.09
N GLU A 333 -50.75 -3.75 5.34
CA GLU A 333 -51.84 -3.72 6.31
C GLU A 333 -52.93 -2.71 5.92
N SER A 334 -52.54 -1.49 5.48
CA SER A 334 -53.49 -0.47 4.99
C SER A 334 -54.22 -0.91 3.71
N GLU A 335 -53.54 -1.63 2.82
CA GLU A 335 -54.13 -2.23 1.61
C GLU A 335 -54.88 -3.53 1.88
N LYS A 336 -54.99 -3.98 3.16
CA LYS A 336 -55.68 -5.21 3.59
C LYS A 336 -55.16 -6.51 2.91
N LEU A 337 -53.90 -6.52 2.47
CA LEU A 337 -53.29 -7.63 1.75
C LEU A 337 -52.56 -8.64 2.65
N ILE A 338 -52.44 -8.31 3.94
CA ILE A 338 -52.05 -9.20 5.03
C ILE A 338 -53.12 -9.16 6.11
N GLU A 339 -53.40 -10.31 6.71
CA GLU A 339 -54.39 -10.45 7.79
C GLU A 339 -53.77 -10.03 9.13
N GLY A 340 -54.59 -9.41 10.01
CA GLY A 340 -54.18 -8.86 11.31
C GLY A 340 -53.71 -9.87 12.37
N GLY A 341 -53.48 -11.13 12.01
CA GLY A 341 -52.88 -12.16 12.86
C GLY A 341 -51.35 -12.21 12.81
N VAL A 342 -50.70 -11.51 11.86
CA VAL A 342 -49.23 -11.54 11.73
C VAL A 342 -48.59 -10.55 12.69
N LYS A 343 -47.77 -11.03 13.64
CA LYS A 343 -47.02 -10.15 14.55
C LYS A 343 -45.87 -9.43 13.84
N ILE A 344 -45.86 -8.10 13.90
CA ILE A 344 -44.78 -7.24 13.39
C ILE A 344 -43.40 -7.61 14.00
N GLU A 345 -43.39 -8.13 15.22
CA GLU A 345 -42.19 -8.59 15.94
C GLU A 345 -41.35 -9.62 15.18
N GLU A 346 -42.01 -10.63 14.60
CA GLU A 346 -41.37 -11.68 13.79
C GLU A 346 -40.79 -11.07 12.51
N VAL A 347 -41.59 -10.22 11.87
CA VAL A 347 -41.27 -9.53 10.61
C VAL A 347 -40.02 -8.63 10.76
N LEU A 348 -39.88 -7.97 11.91
CA LEU A 348 -38.69 -7.19 12.27
C LEU A 348 -37.42 -8.05 12.44
N LYS A 349 -37.54 -9.32 12.83
CA LYS A 349 -36.43 -10.26 13.06
C LYS A 349 -36.06 -11.13 11.85
N MET A 350 -36.95 -11.34 10.88
CA MET A 350 -36.72 -12.17 9.68
C MET A 350 -35.38 -11.89 8.96
N ARG A 351 -34.88 -12.84 8.16
CA ARG A 351 -33.71 -12.59 7.30
C ARG A 351 -34.11 -11.77 6.07
N ASP A 352 -33.23 -10.91 5.56
CA ASP A 352 -33.59 -9.99 4.47
C ASP A 352 -34.13 -10.70 3.22
N LYS A 353 -33.55 -11.85 2.85
CA LYS A 353 -34.04 -12.71 1.74
C LYS A 353 -35.47 -13.23 1.98
N GLU A 354 -35.81 -13.52 3.23
CA GLU A 354 -37.05 -14.16 3.64
C GLU A 354 -38.20 -13.14 3.65
N PHE A 355 -37.96 -11.97 4.26
CA PHE A 355 -38.85 -10.82 4.21
C PHE A 355 -39.11 -10.36 2.75
N LEU A 356 -38.04 -10.30 1.93
CA LEU A 356 -38.12 -9.97 0.50
C LEU A 356 -39.03 -10.91 -0.28
N VAL A 357 -39.04 -12.22 0.02
CA VAL A 357 -39.93 -13.18 -0.66
C VAL A 357 -41.35 -13.10 -0.11
N LYS A 358 -41.51 -13.15 1.21
CA LYS A 358 -42.82 -13.31 1.88
C LYS A 358 -43.71 -12.06 1.79
N TYR A 359 -43.13 -10.85 1.85
CA TYR A 359 -43.88 -9.58 1.88
C TYR A 359 -43.60 -8.67 0.70
N VAL A 360 -42.37 -8.57 0.19
CA VAL A 360 -42.08 -7.64 -0.92
C VAL A 360 -42.46 -8.25 -2.27
N LYS A 361 -41.82 -9.35 -2.68
CA LYS A 361 -42.07 -9.98 -3.99
C LYS A 361 -43.50 -10.51 -4.16
N LYS A 362 -44.13 -11.02 -3.11
CA LYS A 362 -45.51 -11.55 -3.17
C LYS A 362 -46.57 -10.47 -3.49
N TYR A 363 -46.27 -9.21 -3.23
CA TYR A 363 -47.25 -8.11 -3.29
C TYR A 363 -46.78 -6.87 -4.08
N VAL A 364 -45.55 -6.85 -4.62
CA VAL A 364 -45.01 -5.70 -5.37
C VAL A 364 -45.86 -5.32 -6.58
N ASP A 365 -46.41 -6.30 -7.29
CA ASP A 365 -47.28 -6.07 -8.45
C ASP A 365 -48.73 -5.75 -8.05
N LYS A 366 -49.07 -5.83 -6.75
CA LYS A 366 -50.39 -5.52 -6.18
C LYS A 366 -50.44 -4.18 -5.47
N VAL A 367 -49.32 -3.69 -4.93
CA VAL A 367 -49.23 -2.44 -4.17
C VAL A 367 -48.23 -1.49 -4.84
N PRO A 368 -48.71 -0.51 -5.63
CA PRO A 368 -47.88 0.55 -6.15
C PRO A 368 -47.09 1.24 -5.03
N GLY A 369 -45.77 1.39 -5.21
CA GLY A 369 -44.91 1.98 -4.19
C GLY A 369 -44.30 0.99 -3.18
N LEU A 370 -44.74 -0.27 -3.09
CA LEU A 370 -44.23 -1.22 -2.08
C LEU A 370 -42.71 -1.45 -2.15
N TRP A 371 -42.18 -1.60 -3.37
CA TRP A 371 -40.74 -1.69 -3.62
C TRP A 371 -39.99 -0.40 -3.25
N GLU A 372 -40.66 0.74 -3.39
CA GLU A 372 -40.15 2.06 -3.06
C GLU A 372 -40.06 2.25 -1.54
N THR A 373 -41.08 1.82 -0.79
CA THR A 373 -41.09 1.79 0.67
C THR A 373 -40.01 0.86 1.23
N PHE A 374 -39.77 -0.30 0.60
CA PHE A 374 -38.69 -1.20 1.02
C PHE A 374 -37.29 -0.62 0.75
N ASN A 375 -37.05 -0.07 -0.45
CA ASN A 375 -35.72 0.38 -0.88
C ASN A 375 -35.42 1.87 -0.67
N GLY A 376 -36.42 2.66 -0.29
CA GLY A 376 -36.35 4.12 -0.13
C GLY A 376 -36.24 4.92 -1.44
N ARG A 377 -36.71 4.39 -2.59
CA ARG A 377 -36.56 5.02 -3.92
C ARG A 377 -37.66 4.65 -4.91
N LYS A 378 -38.07 5.63 -5.72
CA LYS A 378 -39.08 5.45 -6.77
C LYS A 378 -38.70 4.46 -7.87
N GLN A 379 -39.70 3.74 -8.37
CA GLN A 379 -39.62 2.76 -9.44
C GLN A 379 -40.04 3.41 -10.77
N GLN A 380 -39.33 3.11 -11.86
CA GLN A 380 -39.76 3.48 -13.21
C GLN A 380 -40.56 2.33 -13.84
N GLN A 381 -41.38 2.65 -14.84
CA GLN A 381 -42.40 1.77 -15.39
C GLN A 381 -41.86 0.47 -16.02
N SER A 382 -42.78 -0.49 -16.18
CA SER A 382 -42.54 -1.91 -16.33
C SER A 382 -41.98 -2.37 -17.69
N LEU A 383 -41.32 -3.53 -17.65
CA LEU A 383 -41.27 -4.50 -18.74
C LEU A 383 -41.37 -5.91 -18.10
N PRO A 384 -42.22 -6.83 -18.59
CA PRO A 384 -42.35 -8.17 -18.02
C PRO A 384 -41.13 -9.06 -18.34
N GLY A 385 -40.95 -10.16 -17.59
CA GLY A 385 -39.86 -11.13 -17.78
C GLY A 385 -39.10 -11.59 -16.51
N LEU A 386 -39.57 -11.23 -15.31
CA LEU A 386 -38.90 -11.61 -14.05
C LEU A 386 -39.18 -13.06 -13.59
N THR A 387 -40.17 -13.73 -14.19
CA THR A 387 -40.57 -15.11 -13.88
C THR A 387 -39.67 -16.14 -14.56
N GLU A 388 -39.49 -16.03 -15.89
CA GLU A 388 -38.75 -16.99 -16.73
C GLU A 388 -37.31 -17.20 -16.25
N LEU A 389 -36.67 -16.14 -15.73
CA LEU A 389 -35.29 -16.17 -15.21
C LEU A 389 -35.13 -16.98 -13.90
N VAL A 390 -36.23 -17.33 -13.22
CA VAL A 390 -36.22 -18.23 -12.05
C VAL A 390 -36.46 -19.67 -12.50
N GLU A 391 -37.50 -19.90 -13.31
CA GLU A 391 -37.86 -21.22 -13.86
C GLU A 391 -36.71 -21.83 -14.68
N SER A 392 -36.04 -21.02 -15.50
CA SER A 392 -34.83 -21.38 -16.25
C SER A 392 -33.72 -21.99 -15.37
N ARG A 393 -33.69 -21.66 -14.08
CA ARG A 393 -32.64 -22.13 -13.15
C ARG A 393 -33.00 -23.43 -12.45
N GLU A 394 -34.28 -23.75 -12.31
CA GLU A 394 -34.75 -24.99 -11.68
C GLU A 394 -34.90 -26.12 -12.72
N ILE A 395 -35.33 -25.80 -13.95
CA ILE A 395 -35.36 -26.73 -15.09
C ILE A 395 -33.96 -27.31 -15.39
N ILE A 396 -32.90 -26.50 -15.28
CA ILE A 396 -31.51 -26.96 -15.46
C ILE A 396 -31.08 -27.96 -14.37
N ILE A 397 -31.62 -27.84 -13.15
CA ILE A 397 -31.28 -28.75 -12.03
C ILE A 397 -32.03 -30.07 -12.19
N ASP A 398 -33.33 -30.03 -12.46
CA ASP A 398 -34.15 -31.25 -12.65
C ASP A 398 -33.73 -32.03 -13.92
N GLY A 399 -33.38 -31.31 -15.00
CA GLY A 399 -32.82 -31.89 -16.21
C GLY A 399 -31.42 -32.51 -16.06
N LEU A 400 -30.65 -32.12 -15.03
CA LEU A 400 -29.38 -32.77 -14.68
C LEU A 400 -29.59 -34.02 -13.81
N VAL A 401 -30.65 -34.08 -13.01
CA VAL A 401 -31.00 -35.26 -12.20
C VAL A 401 -31.59 -36.39 -13.07
N LYS A 402 -32.45 -36.06 -14.04
CA LYS A 402 -33.14 -37.07 -14.88
C LYS A 402 -32.27 -37.72 -15.97
N LYS A 403 -31.05 -37.24 -16.22
CA LYS A 403 -30.24 -37.66 -17.39
C LYS A 403 -29.21 -38.77 -17.12
N HIS A 404 -29.13 -39.28 -15.89
CA HIS A 404 -28.23 -40.37 -15.51
C HIS A 404 -28.94 -41.41 -14.64
N PRO A 405 -29.34 -42.57 -15.21
CA PRO A 405 -29.72 -43.75 -14.43
C PRO A 405 -28.56 -44.22 -13.53
N PRO A 406 -28.83 -44.90 -12.39
CA PRO A 406 -27.85 -45.10 -11.32
C PRO A 406 -26.77 -46.17 -11.57
N ASP A 407 -26.71 -46.78 -12.76
CA ASP A 407 -25.83 -47.91 -13.08
C ASP A 407 -24.70 -47.55 -14.06
N HIS A 408 -23.73 -46.74 -13.60
CA HIS A 408 -22.30 -46.92 -13.85
C HIS A 408 -21.47 -45.99 -12.95
N ALA A 409 -20.23 -46.39 -12.64
CA ALA A 409 -19.46 -45.79 -11.55
C ALA A 409 -18.96 -44.35 -11.82
N LEU A 410 -19.53 -43.36 -11.14
CA LEU A 410 -18.95 -42.00 -11.08
C LEU A 410 -17.62 -41.97 -10.27
N PRO A 411 -16.63 -41.15 -10.67
CA PRO A 411 -15.37 -41.01 -9.94
C PRO A 411 -15.56 -40.57 -8.48
N LYS A 412 -14.78 -41.18 -7.56
CA LYS A 412 -14.88 -40.95 -6.10
C LYS A 412 -14.89 -39.46 -5.70
N GLN A 413 -14.14 -38.60 -6.40
CA GLN A 413 -14.11 -37.16 -6.11
C GLN A 413 -15.45 -36.44 -6.36
N LEU A 414 -16.22 -36.82 -7.40
CA LEU A 414 -17.53 -36.20 -7.65
C LEU A 414 -18.58 -36.72 -6.67
N LYS A 415 -18.53 -38.02 -6.33
CA LYS A 415 -19.38 -38.62 -5.29
C LYS A 415 -19.11 -37.98 -3.92
N LEU A 416 -17.85 -37.69 -3.60
CA LEU A 416 -17.45 -36.93 -2.40
C LEU A 416 -17.96 -35.48 -2.46
N PHE A 417 -17.80 -34.76 -3.58
CA PHE A 417 -18.26 -33.37 -3.71
C PHE A 417 -19.79 -33.22 -3.55
N LEU A 418 -20.56 -34.17 -4.08
CA LEU A 418 -22.01 -34.23 -3.91
C LEU A 418 -22.41 -34.61 -2.47
N MET A 419 -21.79 -35.65 -1.89
CA MET A 419 -22.03 -36.04 -0.49
C MET A 419 -21.71 -34.92 0.50
N THR A 420 -20.58 -34.23 0.35
CA THR A 420 -20.22 -33.09 1.23
C THR A 420 -21.26 -31.97 1.15
N LYS A 421 -21.88 -31.73 -0.01
CA LYS A 421 -22.96 -30.75 -0.14
C LYS A 421 -24.30 -31.19 0.46
N LEU A 422 -24.58 -32.49 0.49
CA LEU A 422 -25.80 -33.05 1.08
C LEU A 422 -25.69 -33.18 2.61
N CYS A 423 -24.59 -33.75 3.14
CA CYS A 423 -24.37 -33.87 4.58
C CYS A 423 -24.36 -32.51 5.31
N CYS A 424 -23.90 -31.43 4.68
CA CYS A 424 -23.96 -30.08 5.27
C CYS A 424 -25.39 -29.51 5.42
N MET A 425 -26.45 -30.26 5.10
CA MET A 425 -27.84 -29.87 5.36
C MET A 425 -28.58 -30.75 6.38
N GLN A 426 -27.97 -31.80 6.95
CA GLN A 426 -28.67 -32.73 7.85
C GLN A 426 -27.92 -33.04 9.16
N ASN A 427 -28.69 -32.86 10.24
CA ASN A 427 -28.56 -33.40 11.61
C ASN A 427 -27.66 -32.70 12.65
N PHE A 428 -28.33 -32.26 13.71
CA PHE A 428 -27.85 -32.24 15.10
C PHE A 428 -27.95 -33.67 15.69
N GLY A 429 -27.25 -33.98 16.79
CA GLY A 429 -27.65 -35.06 17.71
C GLY A 429 -26.56 -36.05 18.17
N THR A 430 -26.13 -35.90 19.43
CA THR A 430 -25.91 -36.95 20.46
C THR A 430 -25.29 -38.33 20.12
N ASP A 431 -24.03 -38.47 20.56
CA ASP A 431 -23.56 -39.34 21.68
C ASP A 431 -23.27 -40.87 21.57
N CYS A 432 -22.34 -41.27 22.46
CA CYS A 432 -21.96 -42.57 23.06
C CYS A 432 -21.67 -43.87 22.24
N GLY A 433 -20.73 -44.69 22.76
CA GLY A 433 -20.41 -46.07 22.31
C GLY A 433 -18.92 -46.43 22.39
N VAL A 434 -18.56 -47.63 22.88
CA VAL A 434 -17.17 -48.12 23.08
C VAL A 434 -17.05 -49.60 22.64
N ASP A 435 -15.80 -50.06 22.42
CA ASP A 435 -15.23 -51.41 22.58
C ASP A 435 -14.45 -52.02 21.37
N ASN A 436 -13.83 -53.18 21.60
CA ASN A 436 -12.39 -53.38 21.36
C ASN A 436 -11.96 -54.55 20.41
N GLU A 437 -10.74 -54.39 19.90
CA GLU A 437 -9.74 -55.41 19.43
C GLU A 437 -9.96 -56.27 18.14
N PRO A 438 -8.86 -56.84 17.54
CA PRO A 438 -8.82 -57.27 16.13
C PRO A 438 -8.31 -58.72 15.88
N MET A 439 -8.12 -59.12 14.61
CA MET A 439 -7.30 -60.30 14.24
C MET A 439 -6.60 -60.22 12.86
N ASP A 440 -5.59 -61.09 12.71
CA ASP A 440 -4.58 -61.36 11.65
C ASP A 440 -5.11 -61.85 10.27
N ALA A 441 -4.31 -62.16 9.22
CA ALA A 441 -2.99 -61.72 8.68
C ALA A 441 -2.68 -62.47 7.33
N THR A 442 -1.40 -62.62 6.92
CA THR A 442 -0.78 -63.26 5.70
C THR A 442 -0.60 -62.33 4.47
N SER A 443 0.61 -61.98 3.95
CA SER A 443 1.80 -62.70 3.38
C SER A 443 1.60 -63.22 1.94
N GLN A 444 2.47 -63.07 0.93
CA GLN A 444 3.90 -62.67 0.75
C GLN A 444 4.04 -61.82 -0.57
N ASN A 445 5.14 -61.37 -1.21
CA ASN A 445 6.64 -61.45 -1.16
C ASN A 445 7.22 -60.10 -1.73
N LEU A 446 8.49 -59.65 -1.59
CA LEU A 446 9.81 -60.06 -2.16
C LEU A 446 9.84 -60.14 -3.71
N GLU A 447 10.71 -59.47 -4.47
CA GLU A 447 11.97 -58.69 -4.25
C GLU A 447 12.22 -57.85 -5.56
N ARG A 448 13.04 -56.79 -5.82
CA ARG A 448 14.25 -56.02 -5.35
C ARG A 448 14.19 -54.57 -5.98
N ASP A 449 15.05 -53.55 -5.80
CA ASP A 449 16.19 -53.23 -4.89
C ASP A 449 16.49 -51.69 -4.81
N THR A 450 17.11 -51.25 -3.70
CA THR A 450 17.83 -49.95 -3.48
C THR A 450 17.09 -48.61 -3.82
N PRO A 451 17.60 -47.41 -3.44
CA PRO A 451 17.24 -46.87 -2.13
C PRO A 451 16.69 -45.42 -2.16
N TYR A 452 15.53 -45.20 -1.54
CA TYR A 452 15.03 -43.87 -1.16
C TYR A 452 14.37 -43.96 0.22
N GLU A 453 14.90 -43.26 1.21
CA GLU A 453 14.31 -43.25 2.56
C GLU A 453 13.01 -42.45 2.61
N ILE A 454 11.96 -43.10 3.13
CA ILE A 454 10.67 -42.51 3.44
C ILE A 454 10.48 -42.60 4.95
N ASN A 455 10.05 -41.51 5.59
CA ASN A 455 9.55 -41.57 6.96
C ASN A 455 8.15 -40.97 7.08
N SER A 456 7.29 -41.80 7.68
CA SER A 456 5.95 -41.61 8.22
C SER A 456 5.69 -40.24 8.89
N ILE A 457 4.49 -39.63 8.85
CA ILE A 457 3.17 -40.12 9.35
C ILE A 457 3.27 -40.35 10.89
N PRO A 458 2.42 -39.74 11.76
CA PRO A 458 0.97 -39.92 11.69
C PRO A 458 0.06 -38.75 12.17
N CYS A 459 -1.25 -39.08 12.18
CA CYS A 459 -2.35 -38.51 12.98
C CYS A 459 -2.96 -37.16 12.61
N ASN A 460 -4.29 -37.22 12.44
CA ASN A 460 -5.24 -36.12 12.33
C ASN A 460 -6.33 -36.34 13.42
N LEU A 461 -7.23 -35.36 13.58
CA LEU A 461 -8.35 -35.26 14.54
C LEU A 461 -8.03 -34.54 15.85
N ALA A 462 -8.87 -33.69 16.44
CA ALA A 462 -9.97 -32.80 16.00
C ALA A 462 -10.72 -32.40 17.29
N THR A 463 -11.19 -31.15 17.41
CA THR A 463 -12.45 -30.72 18.08
C THR A 463 -12.58 -29.20 17.97
N VAL A 464 -13.80 -28.68 18.08
CA VAL A 464 -14.22 -27.30 17.72
C VAL A 464 -14.63 -26.49 18.97
N PHE A 465 -15.03 -25.24 18.74
CA PHE A 465 -15.74 -24.24 19.57
C PHE A 465 -14.87 -23.05 20.03
N LEU A 466 -15.35 -21.81 20.14
CA LEU A 466 -16.38 -20.95 19.50
C LEU A 466 -16.47 -19.68 20.39
N LEU A 467 -17.23 -18.67 19.96
CA LEU A 467 -17.48 -17.38 20.66
C LEU A 467 -16.25 -16.45 20.78
N GLY A 468 -16.39 -15.11 20.70
CA GLY A 468 -17.59 -14.31 20.42
C GLY A 468 -17.25 -12.84 20.18
N HIS A 469 -18.07 -12.11 19.42
CA HIS A 469 -17.81 -10.74 18.96
C HIS A 469 -18.76 -9.71 19.62
N THR A 470 -18.19 -8.66 20.24
CA THR A 470 -18.88 -7.39 20.59
C THR A 470 -17.83 -6.26 20.58
N ASN A 471 -17.78 -5.34 19.60
CA ASN A 471 -18.61 -4.13 19.45
C ASN A 471 -18.73 -3.30 20.75
N ALA A 472 -18.20 -2.08 20.92
CA ALA A 472 -17.84 -0.92 20.07
C ALA A 472 -18.95 0.15 19.88
N ASN A 473 -18.57 1.42 20.08
CA ASN A 473 -19.04 2.69 19.48
C ASN A 473 -18.12 3.81 20.04
N ALA A 474 -17.69 4.90 19.37
CA ALA A 474 -18.14 5.72 18.24
C ALA A 474 -18.88 7.02 18.66
N ILE A 475 -18.44 8.16 18.08
CA ILE A 475 -19.15 9.38 17.61
C ILE A 475 -18.04 10.39 17.17
N VAL A 476 -17.93 10.97 15.96
CA VAL A 476 -18.85 11.75 15.06
C VAL A 476 -18.89 13.23 15.50
N ALA A 477 -18.75 14.30 14.69
CA ALA A 477 -18.83 14.51 13.21
C ALA A 477 -17.97 15.71 12.68
N VAL A 478 -18.08 16.02 11.36
CA VAL A 478 -17.91 17.35 10.68
C VAL A 478 -16.50 18.02 10.66
N ALA A 479 -16.01 18.73 9.63
CA ALA A 479 -16.23 18.74 8.16
C ALA A 479 -15.03 19.45 7.43
N TYR A 480 -15.20 19.94 6.18
CA TYR A 480 -14.25 20.64 5.28
C TYR A 480 -13.27 21.65 5.96
N GLY A 481 -12.07 21.98 5.45
CA GLY A 481 -11.55 21.92 4.08
C GLY A 481 -10.05 22.31 3.98
N TRP A 482 -9.61 22.95 2.90
CA TRP A 482 -8.17 23.20 2.63
C TRP A 482 -7.60 24.51 3.21
N GLY A 483 -6.44 24.38 3.85
CA GLY A 483 -5.24 25.13 3.42
C GLY A 483 -4.88 26.39 4.21
N SER A 484 -3.58 26.73 4.13
CA SER A 484 -2.92 27.82 4.86
C SER A 484 -2.87 27.59 6.37
N GLY A 485 -1.91 28.26 7.02
CA GLY A 485 -1.82 28.29 8.48
C GLY A 485 -1.28 29.63 8.92
N LEU A 486 -1.65 30.03 10.14
CA LEU A 486 -0.99 31.07 10.92
C LEU A 486 -1.13 30.71 12.38
N SER A 487 -0.14 31.10 13.17
CA SER A 487 -0.13 31.02 14.62
C SER A 487 -0.67 32.32 15.21
N SER A 488 -1.71 32.22 16.04
CA SER A 488 -1.95 33.16 17.14
C SER A 488 -3.09 32.64 18.03
N ASN A 489 -2.89 32.75 19.34
CA ASN A 489 -3.94 32.59 20.34
C ASN A 489 -4.19 33.97 20.94
N PRO A 490 -5.45 34.42 20.98
CA PRO A 490 -5.88 35.16 22.16
C PRO A 490 -7.21 34.65 22.76
N ARG A 491 -7.18 34.53 24.09
CA ARG A 491 -8.12 35.11 25.09
C ARG A 491 -9.26 36.00 24.53
N MET A 492 -10.47 36.06 25.13
CA MET A 492 -10.94 35.51 26.42
C MET A 492 -12.49 35.44 26.50
N ASN A 493 -12.97 34.79 27.56
CA ASN A 493 -14.25 34.89 28.29
C ASN A 493 -15.31 35.95 27.89
N THR A 494 -16.55 35.48 27.72
CA THR A 494 -17.75 35.93 28.49
C THR A 494 -18.72 34.73 28.59
N PHE A 495 -18.97 34.11 29.75
CA PHE A 495 -19.81 34.51 30.89
C PHE A 495 -21.29 34.78 30.57
N CYS A 496 -22.18 33.98 31.16
CA CYS A 496 -23.30 34.45 31.97
C CYS A 496 -23.76 33.35 32.96
N PHE A 497 -24.48 33.71 34.02
CA PHE A 497 -24.65 32.89 35.25
C PHE A 497 -26.02 33.15 35.93
N GLN A 498 -26.68 32.11 36.44
CA GLN A 498 -27.85 32.09 37.37
C GLN A 498 -28.12 30.61 37.69
N GLY A 499 -28.52 30.12 38.88
CA GLY A 499 -28.71 30.67 40.23
C GLY A 499 -29.46 29.60 41.07
N MET A 500 -29.33 29.45 42.40
CA MET A 500 -28.57 30.14 43.44
C MET A 500 -28.15 29.17 44.60
N ALA A 501 -27.78 29.75 45.75
CA ALA A 501 -27.48 29.26 47.11
C ALA A 501 -28.29 28.05 47.67
N SER A 502 -27.86 27.33 48.73
CA SER A 502 -27.01 27.71 49.89
C SER A 502 -26.41 26.46 50.61
N ASN A 503 -25.48 26.49 51.59
CA ASN A 503 -24.56 27.56 52.06
C ASN A 503 -23.30 27.00 52.80
N VAL A 504 -22.13 27.58 52.51
CA VAL A 504 -21.11 28.16 53.43
C VAL A 504 -20.98 27.60 54.87
N PRO A 505 -19.80 27.06 55.28
CA PRO A 505 -18.71 27.92 55.78
C PRO A 505 -17.44 28.01 54.93
N LEU A 506 -16.91 29.23 54.79
CA LEU A 506 -15.66 29.55 54.08
C LEU A 506 -14.42 29.29 54.97
N ARG A 507 -13.83 28.08 54.89
CA ARG A 507 -12.43 27.87 55.35
C ARG A 507 -11.63 26.78 54.63
N ASN A 508 -12.26 25.66 54.20
CA ASN A 508 -11.49 24.50 53.71
C ASN A 508 -11.21 24.45 52.20
N LEU A 509 -11.82 25.31 51.38
CA LEU A 509 -11.57 25.35 49.92
C LEU A 509 -10.27 26.08 49.52
N LEU A 510 -9.59 26.75 50.45
CA LEU A 510 -8.25 27.31 50.25
C LEU A 510 -7.12 26.26 50.36
N SER A 511 -7.39 25.09 50.96
CA SER A 511 -6.38 24.08 51.27
C SER A 511 -5.95 23.19 50.09
N LEU A 512 -6.85 22.96 49.13
CA LEU A 512 -6.62 22.05 47.99
C LEU A 512 -6.01 22.73 46.76
N VAL A 513 -6.09 24.07 46.65
CA VAL A 513 -5.41 24.83 45.59
C VAL A 513 -3.93 25.11 45.95
N GLN A 514 -3.56 25.06 47.24
CA GLN A 514 -2.22 25.41 47.72
C GLN A 514 -1.26 24.22 47.99
N ASN A 515 -1.64 22.97 47.68
CA ASN A 515 -0.79 21.79 47.94
C ASN A 515 -0.43 20.95 46.70
N ARG A 516 -0.30 21.58 45.52
CA ARG A 516 0.45 21.01 44.37
C ARG A 516 1.56 21.90 43.80
N SER A 517 2.01 22.88 44.58
CA SER A 517 3.41 23.32 44.58
C SER A 517 4.04 22.87 45.89
N LEU A 518 5.15 22.12 45.84
CA LEU A 518 5.91 21.84 47.05
C LEU A 518 6.66 23.10 47.47
N LYS A 519 6.51 23.49 48.74
CA LYS A 519 7.25 24.60 49.33
C LYS A 519 8.75 24.32 49.27
N THR A 520 9.52 25.23 48.69
CA THR A 520 10.88 25.49 49.18
C THR A 520 10.78 25.90 50.64
N SER A 521 11.43 25.17 51.53
CA SER A 521 11.75 25.73 52.85
C SER A 521 12.79 26.84 52.64
N THR A 522 12.66 27.95 53.35
CA THR A 522 13.42 29.18 53.11
C THR A 522 14.86 29.09 53.61
N VAL A 523 15.78 29.00 52.67
CA VAL A 523 17.18 29.41 52.77
C VAL A 523 17.41 30.38 51.60
N PRO A 524 18.15 31.49 51.75
CA PRO A 524 18.11 32.63 50.81
C PRO A 524 18.43 32.29 49.33
N PRO A 525 17.94 33.12 48.39
CA PRO A 525 17.78 32.72 46.99
C PRO A 525 19.05 32.79 46.16
N ASN A 526 19.17 31.85 45.19
CA ASN A 526 19.90 32.07 43.94
C ASN A 526 19.21 31.34 42.77
N THR A 527 18.51 32.13 41.96
CA THR A 527 18.19 32.00 40.52
C THR A 527 18.20 30.62 39.81
N SER A 528 17.08 30.24 39.19
CA SER A 528 16.97 30.08 37.72
C SER A 528 15.59 29.57 37.23
N SER A 529 15.23 29.96 36.01
CA SER A 529 13.96 29.69 35.29
C SER A 529 14.06 28.39 34.45
N PRO A 530 12.99 27.88 33.78
CA PRO A 530 13.16 26.79 32.79
C PRO A 530 14.21 27.19 31.76
N SER A 531 15.29 26.41 31.66
CA SER A 531 16.60 26.89 31.23
C SER A 531 16.60 27.49 29.82
N SER A 532 16.98 28.78 29.75
CA SER A 532 17.24 29.54 28.51
C SER A 532 18.11 28.76 27.53
N PHE A 533 19.07 28.00 28.08
CA PHE A 533 20.04 27.19 27.35
C PHE A 533 19.44 26.30 26.25
N THR A 534 18.47 25.42 26.54
CA THR A 534 17.91 24.51 25.52
C THR A 534 17.26 25.28 24.36
N VAL A 535 16.68 26.45 24.63
CA VAL A 535 16.08 27.32 23.60
C VAL A 535 17.17 28.03 22.78
N GLN A 536 18.19 28.60 23.43
CA GLN A 536 19.35 29.21 22.76
C GLN A 536 20.11 28.19 21.89
N TYR A 537 20.34 26.97 22.40
CA TYR A 537 21.01 25.90 21.67
C TYR A 537 20.25 25.50 20.39
N LEU A 538 18.93 25.33 20.48
CA LEU A 538 18.08 25.02 19.33
C LEU A 538 17.90 26.20 18.37
N LEU A 539 18.05 27.45 18.83
CA LEU A 539 18.09 28.65 17.97
C LEU A 539 19.44 28.82 17.25
N SER A 540 20.55 28.41 17.88
CA SER A 540 21.88 28.40 17.24
C SER A 540 22.00 27.36 16.11
N SER A 541 21.09 26.37 16.08
CA SER A 541 21.03 25.32 15.05
C SER A 541 20.39 25.83 13.75
N PRO A 542 21.12 25.88 12.61
CA PRO A 542 20.64 26.62 11.42
C PRO A 542 19.36 26.07 10.76
N GLY A 543 18.24 26.74 10.98
CA GLY A 543 16.97 26.50 10.26
C GLY A 543 15.80 26.00 11.11
N LEU A 544 15.86 26.11 12.44
CA LEU A 544 14.70 26.04 13.33
C LEU A 544 14.13 27.45 13.56
N HIS A 545 12.81 27.63 13.42
CA HIS A 545 12.13 28.89 13.75
C HIS A 545 11.70 28.91 15.23
N LEU A 546 11.61 30.10 15.82
CA LEU A 546 11.33 30.31 17.26
C LEU A 546 10.13 29.50 17.79
N GLU A 547 8.99 29.53 17.09
CA GLU A 547 7.78 28.77 17.45
C GLU A 547 8.00 27.25 17.43
N SER A 548 8.79 26.77 16.46
CA SER A 548 9.20 25.37 16.38
C SER A 548 10.10 24.99 17.55
N VAL A 549 11.03 25.88 17.94
CA VAL A 549 11.93 25.65 19.09
C VAL A 549 11.13 25.51 20.38
N HIS A 550 10.14 26.36 20.67
CA HIS A 550 9.31 26.23 21.87
C HIS A 550 8.51 24.92 21.90
N SER A 551 7.99 24.44 20.76
CA SER A 551 7.31 23.13 20.70
C SER A 551 8.27 21.94 20.81
N VAL A 552 9.55 22.12 20.49
CA VAL A 552 10.60 21.10 20.61
C VAL A 552 11.14 21.05 22.04
N SER A 553 11.43 22.19 22.68
CA SER A 553 11.97 22.25 24.06
C SER A 553 10.97 21.78 25.13
N GLN A 554 9.67 21.88 24.87
CA GLN A 554 8.64 21.22 25.69
C GLN A 554 8.69 19.67 25.62
N LYS A 555 9.31 19.10 24.58
CA LYS A 555 9.39 17.65 24.33
C LYS A 555 10.81 17.09 24.50
N LEU A 556 11.79 17.95 24.74
CA LEU A 556 13.21 17.62 24.84
C LEU A 556 13.91 18.65 25.72
N ARG A 557 14.51 18.22 26.84
CA ARG A 557 15.48 19.03 27.58
C ARG A 557 16.88 18.63 27.11
N ILE A 558 17.74 19.62 26.94
CA ILE A 558 19.17 19.43 26.66
C ILE A 558 19.91 20.15 27.78
N ASP A 559 20.59 19.37 28.61
CA ASP A 559 21.34 19.89 29.75
C ASP A 559 22.68 20.46 29.27
N GLU A 560 23.04 21.62 29.82
CA GLU A 560 24.20 22.43 29.40
C GLU A 560 25.55 21.70 29.59
N SER A 561 25.58 20.69 30.44
CA SER A 561 26.74 19.84 30.74
C SER A 561 26.90 18.59 29.86
N ASP A 562 25.89 18.16 29.08
CA ASP A 562 26.00 17.06 28.09
C ASP A 562 25.62 17.53 26.68
N LEU A 563 26.44 18.44 26.16
CA LEU A 563 26.40 18.86 24.77
C LEU A 563 27.05 17.87 23.80
N GLN A 564 27.84 16.90 24.27
CA GLN A 564 28.62 16.06 23.36
C GLN A 564 27.74 15.13 22.53
N ASN A 565 26.76 14.43 23.12
CA ASN A 565 25.91 13.54 22.33
C ASN A 565 25.05 14.27 21.27
N PRO A 566 24.37 15.39 21.58
CA PRO A 566 23.66 16.18 20.57
C PRO A 566 24.56 16.65 19.41
N HIS A 567 25.77 17.17 19.71
CA HIS A 567 26.73 17.56 18.67
C HIS A 567 27.22 16.37 17.85
N TYR A 568 27.50 15.23 18.49
CA TYR A 568 27.96 14.02 17.79
C TYR A 568 26.87 13.44 16.88
N VAL A 569 25.60 13.47 17.29
CA VAL A 569 24.45 13.13 16.42
C VAL A 569 24.37 14.08 15.24
N ILE A 570 24.47 15.40 15.45
CA ILE A 570 24.42 16.40 14.37
C ILE A 570 25.61 16.23 13.41
N GLY A 571 26.81 15.97 13.93
CA GLY A 571 28.02 15.70 13.15
C GLY A 571 27.91 14.42 12.33
N PHE A 572 27.45 13.31 12.94
CA PHE A 572 27.20 12.05 12.26
C PHE A 572 26.15 12.21 11.14
N LEU A 573 25.05 12.92 11.39
CA LEU A 573 24.05 13.22 10.37
C LEU A 573 24.67 14.06 9.22
N LYS A 574 25.48 15.07 9.52
CA LYS A 574 26.17 15.88 8.50
C LYS A 574 27.17 15.07 7.66
N ALA A 575 27.87 14.11 8.27
CA ALA A 575 28.75 13.17 7.56
C ALA A 575 27.99 12.24 6.59
N HIS A 576 26.68 12.08 6.74
CA HIS A 576 25.80 11.27 5.89
C HIS A 576 24.84 12.13 5.04
N ASP A 577 25.33 13.25 4.50
CA ASP A 577 24.60 14.19 3.62
C ASP A 577 23.37 14.92 4.22
N PHE A 578 23.15 14.88 5.55
CA PHE A 578 22.07 15.67 6.16
C PHE A 578 22.46 17.15 6.29
N LYS A 579 22.06 17.93 5.29
CA LYS A 579 22.00 19.40 5.33
C LYS A 579 21.20 19.88 6.55
N ASP A 580 21.49 21.07 7.08
CA ASP A 580 20.83 21.58 8.30
C ASP A 580 19.29 21.59 8.17
N ALA A 581 18.75 21.90 6.99
CA ALA A 581 17.32 21.88 6.70
C ALA A 581 16.69 20.46 6.71
N HIS A 582 17.49 19.40 6.60
CA HIS A 582 17.07 18.02 6.85
C HIS A 582 17.08 17.72 8.35
N ILE A 583 18.14 18.14 9.05
CA ILE A 583 18.31 17.96 10.50
C ILE A 583 17.20 18.70 11.27
N ALA A 584 16.94 19.98 10.97
CA ALA A 584 15.87 20.77 11.59
C ALA A 584 14.47 20.12 11.39
N LYS A 585 14.17 19.59 10.19
CA LYS A 585 12.92 18.87 9.92
C LYS A 585 12.85 17.52 10.65
N LEU A 586 13.98 16.86 10.88
CA LEU A 586 14.06 15.62 11.64
C LEU A 586 13.84 15.88 13.13
N ILE A 587 14.53 16.87 13.71
CA ILE A 587 14.36 17.32 15.11
C ILE A 587 12.90 17.77 15.36
N HIS A 588 12.31 18.58 14.47
CA HIS A 588 10.92 19.01 14.62
C HIS A 588 9.93 17.82 14.62
N LYS A 589 10.16 16.79 13.80
CA LYS A 589 9.32 15.57 13.77
C LYS A 589 9.61 14.62 14.94
N TRP A 590 10.84 14.54 15.41
CA TRP A 590 11.30 13.60 16.43
C TRP A 590 12.47 14.20 17.23
N PRO A 591 12.20 15.04 18.25
CA PRO A 591 13.25 15.73 19.02
C PRO A 591 14.31 14.81 19.62
N ALA A 592 13.87 13.67 20.15
CA ALA A 592 14.73 12.66 20.78
C ALA A 592 15.72 11.96 19.82
N VAL A 593 15.75 12.32 18.53
CA VAL A 593 16.88 11.96 17.65
C VAL A 593 18.22 12.44 18.22
N LEU A 594 18.26 13.62 18.86
CA LEU A 594 19.46 14.18 19.47
C LEU A 594 20.00 13.39 20.67
N HIS A 595 19.19 12.48 21.24
CA HIS A 595 19.59 11.59 22.34
C HIS A 595 19.85 10.15 21.85
N CYS A 596 19.89 9.91 20.54
CA CYS A 596 20.19 8.59 19.99
C CYS A 596 21.71 8.35 19.94
N LYS A 597 22.19 7.31 20.64
CA LYS A 597 23.59 6.86 20.51
C LYS A 597 23.91 6.53 19.06
N VAL A 598 24.88 7.24 18.49
CA VAL A 598 25.28 7.08 17.08
C VAL A 598 25.69 5.64 16.76
N GLU A 599 26.73 5.14 17.42
CA GLU A 599 27.41 3.87 17.09
C GLU A 599 26.54 2.60 17.23
N HIS A 600 25.47 2.63 18.04
CA HIS A 600 24.66 1.44 18.32
C HIS A 600 23.23 1.53 17.79
N ASN A 601 22.73 2.74 17.46
CA ASN A 601 21.36 2.93 17.01
C ASN A 601 21.26 3.53 15.61
N LEU A 602 22.03 4.58 15.30
CA LEU A 602 21.96 5.27 14.01
C LEU A 602 22.87 4.58 12.98
N LYS A 603 24.13 4.36 13.33
CA LYS A 603 25.17 3.85 12.44
C LYS A 603 24.85 2.48 11.81
N PRO A 604 24.47 1.43 12.56
CA PRO A 604 24.12 0.13 11.94
C PRO A 604 22.93 0.20 10.97
N LYS A 605 21.99 1.13 11.19
CA LYS A 605 20.85 1.34 10.30
C LYS A 605 21.25 2.13 9.05
N PHE A 606 22.13 3.11 9.20
CA PHE A 606 22.68 3.88 8.08
C PHE A 606 23.56 2.99 7.21
N GLU A 607 24.44 2.18 7.80
CA GLU A 607 25.24 1.14 7.14
C GLU A 607 24.34 0.21 6.32
N PHE A 608 23.36 -0.46 6.95
CA PHE A 608 22.39 -1.31 6.24
C PHE A 608 21.67 -0.58 5.09
N PHE A 609 21.25 0.67 5.28
CA PHE A 609 20.57 1.43 4.23
C PHE A 609 21.53 1.77 3.07
N ILE A 610 22.79 2.10 3.35
CA ILE A 610 23.81 2.39 2.35
C ILE A 610 24.15 1.13 1.54
N GLU A 611 24.40 -0.01 2.21
CA GLU A 611 24.58 -1.33 1.60
C GLU A 611 23.41 -1.71 0.66
N ASN A 612 22.19 -1.34 1.04
CA ASN A 612 20.97 -1.64 0.28
C ASN A 612 20.53 -0.51 -0.67
N GLY A 613 21.46 0.39 -1.04
CA GLY A 613 21.29 1.34 -2.14
C GLY A 613 20.67 2.69 -1.79
N PHE A 614 20.42 2.98 -0.52
CA PHE A 614 20.04 4.33 -0.06
C PHE A 614 21.29 5.18 0.14
N VAL A 615 21.91 5.60 -0.96
CA VAL A 615 23.16 6.40 -0.96
C VAL A 615 22.86 7.87 -1.28
N GLY A 616 23.64 8.77 -0.69
CA GLY A 616 23.52 10.22 -0.87
C GLY A 616 22.15 10.77 -0.45
N GLU A 617 21.66 11.79 -1.16
CA GLU A 617 20.36 12.48 -0.93
C GLU A 617 19.15 11.53 -0.70
N ILE A 618 19.21 10.29 -1.17
CA ILE A 618 18.11 9.31 -1.01
C ILE A 618 17.89 8.96 0.47
N LEU A 619 18.97 8.87 1.27
CA LEU A 619 18.93 8.52 2.69
C LEU A 619 18.37 9.65 3.57
N PRO A 620 18.84 10.91 3.50
CA PRO A 620 18.17 12.03 4.15
C PRO A 620 16.70 12.17 3.74
N GLU A 621 16.36 11.99 2.45
CA GLU A 621 14.97 12.01 2.01
C GLU A 621 14.13 10.86 2.60
N LEU A 622 14.68 9.66 2.80
CA LEU A 622 14.00 8.55 3.49
C LEU A 622 13.74 8.90 4.96
N ILE A 623 14.80 9.24 5.70
CA ILE A 623 14.75 9.46 7.15
C ILE A 623 13.88 10.68 7.50
N VAL A 624 14.03 11.80 6.79
CA VAL A 624 13.20 13.00 7.03
C VAL A 624 11.75 12.77 6.62
N SER A 625 11.47 11.93 5.62
CA SER A 625 10.09 11.56 5.28
C SER A 625 9.45 10.70 6.37
N ASN A 626 10.18 9.70 6.86
CA ASN A 626 9.68 8.65 7.74
C ASN A 626 10.66 8.34 8.92
N PRO A 627 10.79 9.25 9.93
CA PRO A 627 11.73 9.07 11.05
C PRO A 627 11.49 7.79 11.86
N ASP A 628 10.25 7.29 11.82
CA ASP A 628 9.83 6.05 12.46
C ASP A 628 10.65 4.83 12.05
N VAL A 629 11.31 4.85 10.89
CA VAL A 629 12.20 3.76 10.48
C VAL A 629 13.39 3.61 11.44
N LEU A 630 13.98 4.71 11.93
CA LEU A 630 15.06 4.66 12.91
C LEU A 630 14.58 4.20 14.29
N ARG A 631 13.28 4.33 14.57
CA ARG A 631 12.65 3.85 15.81
C ARG A 631 12.32 2.35 15.79
N ARG A 632 12.56 1.62 14.70
CA ARG A 632 12.39 0.16 14.63
C ARG A 632 13.72 -0.57 14.80
N ALA A 633 13.65 -1.81 15.27
CA ALA A 633 14.79 -2.72 15.31
C ALA A 633 15.21 -3.09 13.89
N LEU A 634 16.52 -3.22 13.67
CA LEU A 634 17.07 -3.52 12.34
C LEU A 634 16.67 -4.93 11.92
N ASP A 635 17.08 -5.92 12.69
CA ASP A 635 17.22 -7.33 12.29
C ASP A 635 15.89 -8.09 12.34
N SER A 636 14.95 -7.60 13.15
CA SER A 636 13.62 -8.22 13.35
C SER A 636 12.47 -7.48 12.68
N ARG A 637 12.73 -6.32 12.04
CA ARG A 637 11.67 -5.49 11.43
C ARG A 637 12.10 -4.81 10.13
N ILE A 638 13.32 -4.29 10.03
CA ILE A 638 13.80 -3.61 8.80
C ILE A 638 14.34 -4.64 7.81
N ILE A 639 15.32 -5.47 8.20
CA ILE A 639 15.95 -6.47 7.30
C ILE A 639 14.90 -7.45 6.73
N PRO A 640 14.02 -8.11 7.53
CA PRO A 640 13.09 -9.09 6.98
C PRO A 640 12.05 -8.47 6.04
N CYS A 641 11.65 -7.22 6.30
CA CYS A 641 10.76 -6.47 5.41
C CYS A 641 11.45 -6.11 4.08
N PHE A 642 12.74 -5.76 4.13
CA PHE A 642 13.52 -5.47 2.93
C PHE A 642 13.75 -6.74 2.10
N GLU A 643 14.13 -7.86 2.72
CA GLU A 643 14.30 -9.15 2.03
C GLU A 643 12.98 -9.71 1.46
N LEU A 644 11.86 -9.56 2.17
CA LEU A 644 10.53 -9.87 1.63
C LEU A 644 10.22 -9.01 0.38
N LEU A 645 10.49 -7.71 0.41
CA LEU A 645 10.32 -6.85 -0.77
C LEU A 645 11.30 -7.23 -1.89
N LYS A 646 12.52 -7.61 -1.56
CA LYS A 646 13.59 -7.99 -2.51
C LYS A 646 13.29 -9.32 -3.20
N SER A 647 12.75 -10.31 -2.50
CA SER A 647 12.29 -11.59 -3.10
C SER A 647 11.16 -11.38 -4.11
N VAL A 648 10.12 -10.62 -3.76
CA VAL A 648 8.96 -10.37 -4.65
C VAL A 648 9.29 -9.41 -5.81
N LEU A 649 10.25 -8.49 -5.64
CA LEU A 649 10.62 -7.50 -6.66
C LEU A 649 11.87 -7.87 -7.47
N GLY A 650 12.62 -8.89 -7.04
CA GLY A 650 13.79 -9.46 -7.71
C GLY A 650 15.08 -8.61 -7.72
N CYS A 651 15.13 -7.44 -7.06
CA CYS A 651 16.41 -6.76 -6.77
C CYS A 651 16.29 -5.64 -5.71
N SER A 652 17.42 -5.27 -5.11
CA SER A 652 17.51 -4.25 -4.04
C SER A 652 17.09 -2.84 -4.48
N GLU A 653 17.40 -2.37 -5.70
CA GLU A 653 16.93 -1.04 -6.18
C GLU A 653 15.39 -0.93 -6.14
N LYS A 654 14.68 -2.00 -6.51
CA LYS A 654 13.21 -2.04 -6.45
C LYS A 654 12.70 -2.17 -5.02
N ALA A 655 13.34 -2.99 -4.18
CA ALA A 655 13.03 -3.09 -2.76
C ALA A 655 13.16 -1.74 -2.05
N ALA A 656 14.27 -1.02 -2.24
CA ALA A 656 14.49 0.33 -1.71
C ALA A 656 13.44 1.34 -2.22
N SER A 657 13.12 1.30 -3.51
CA SER A 657 12.08 2.15 -4.13
C SER A 657 10.68 1.90 -3.55
N ALA A 658 10.33 0.65 -3.22
CA ALA A 658 9.09 0.30 -2.55
C ALA A 658 9.12 0.65 -1.06
N PHE A 659 10.23 0.36 -0.37
CA PHE A 659 10.42 0.59 1.06
C PHE A 659 10.32 2.08 1.43
N LYS A 660 10.88 2.99 0.61
CA LYS A 660 10.71 4.46 0.75
C LYS A 660 9.23 4.92 0.66
N ARG A 661 8.33 4.08 0.16
CA ARG A 661 6.87 4.33 0.03
C ARG A 661 6.02 3.52 1.03
N CYS A 662 6.62 2.60 1.79
CA CYS A 662 5.95 1.75 2.78
C CYS A 662 5.80 2.45 4.14
N SER A 663 4.77 2.05 4.90
CA SER A 663 4.70 2.31 6.35
C SER A 663 5.40 1.20 7.11
N VAL A 664 6.42 1.54 7.91
CA VAL A 664 7.19 0.58 8.75
C VAL A 664 6.33 0.00 9.90
N SER A 665 5.09 0.47 10.06
CA SER A 665 4.16 0.00 11.09
C SER A 665 3.51 -1.34 10.70
N MET A 666 3.02 -1.47 9.47
CA MET A 666 2.08 -2.53 9.04
C MET A 666 2.76 -3.67 8.26
N MET A 667 4.01 -4.00 8.59
CA MET A 667 4.83 -4.95 7.82
C MET A 667 4.41 -6.40 8.01
N SER A 668 3.95 -6.79 9.20
CA SER A 668 3.44 -8.14 9.51
C SER A 668 2.07 -8.45 8.90
N ALA A 669 1.56 -7.59 8.02
CA ALA A 669 0.40 -7.85 7.18
C ALA A 669 0.77 -8.07 5.70
N MET A 670 2.02 -7.81 5.30
CA MET A 670 2.44 -7.83 3.90
C MET A 670 2.57 -9.26 3.38
N GLU A 671 3.29 -10.10 4.12
CA GLU A 671 3.57 -11.51 3.83
C GLU A 671 2.27 -12.34 3.68
N PRO A 672 1.37 -12.46 4.69
CA PRO A 672 0.08 -13.15 4.52
C PRO A 672 -0.82 -12.63 3.38
N ASN A 673 -0.65 -11.37 2.97
CA ASN A 673 -1.37 -10.79 1.84
C ASN A 673 -0.73 -11.12 0.48
N ILE A 674 0.59 -11.30 0.43
CA ILE A 674 1.31 -11.77 -0.76
C ILE A 674 0.95 -13.24 -0.99
N ASP A 675 1.04 -14.07 0.05
CA ASP A 675 0.74 -15.50 0.01
C ASP A 675 -0.71 -15.76 -0.42
N LEU A 676 -1.66 -14.98 0.12
CA LEU A 676 -3.05 -15.00 -0.30
C LEU A 676 -3.21 -14.66 -1.78
N LEU A 677 -2.58 -13.60 -2.30
CA LEU A 677 -2.71 -13.24 -3.72
C LEU A 677 -2.09 -14.31 -4.63
N ILE A 678 -0.98 -14.93 -4.23
CA ILE A 678 -0.36 -16.05 -4.97
C ILE A 678 -1.31 -17.25 -4.98
N LYS A 679 -1.80 -17.68 -3.80
CA LYS A 679 -2.77 -18.79 -3.65
C LYS A 679 -4.05 -18.57 -4.47
N GLU A 680 -4.52 -17.32 -4.54
CA GLU A 680 -5.76 -16.95 -5.20
C GLU A 680 -5.61 -16.80 -6.73
N GLY A 681 -4.41 -17.01 -7.29
CA GLY A 681 -4.13 -17.10 -8.73
C GLY A 681 -3.45 -15.88 -9.36
N VAL A 682 -3.05 -14.88 -8.57
CA VAL A 682 -2.51 -13.61 -9.07
C VAL A 682 -1.01 -13.76 -9.42
N PRO A 683 -0.58 -13.48 -10.66
CA PRO A 683 0.82 -13.63 -11.05
C PRO A 683 1.78 -12.74 -10.23
N VAL A 684 2.94 -13.28 -9.85
CA VAL A 684 3.94 -12.56 -9.04
C VAL A 684 4.38 -11.24 -9.69
N ASP A 685 4.46 -11.17 -11.03
CA ASP A 685 4.76 -9.93 -11.75
C ASP A 685 3.69 -8.82 -11.53
N ARG A 686 2.43 -9.21 -11.35
CA ARG A 686 1.30 -8.32 -11.05
C ARG A 686 1.32 -7.87 -9.59
N ILE A 687 1.69 -8.75 -8.66
CA ILE A 687 1.92 -8.42 -7.24
C ILE A 687 3.10 -7.43 -7.12
N ALA A 688 4.22 -7.71 -7.81
CA ALA A 688 5.37 -6.81 -7.88
C ALA A 688 5.01 -5.42 -8.44
N LYS A 689 4.20 -5.36 -9.51
CA LYS A 689 3.66 -4.10 -10.06
C LYS A 689 2.76 -3.38 -9.06
N LEU A 690 1.90 -4.08 -8.32
CA LEU A 690 1.06 -3.49 -7.27
C LEU A 690 1.91 -2.89 -6.14
N ILE A 691 2.94 -3.60 -5.68
CA ILE A 691 3.87 -3.13 -4.64
C ILE A 691 4.65 -1.88 -5.10
N MET A 692 5.14 -1.85 -6.35
CA MET A 692 5.86 -0.70 -6.88
C MET A 692 4.96 0.54 -7.10
N LEU A 693 3.70 0.34 -7.50
CA LEU A 693 2.75 1.43 -7.77
C LEU A 693 2.09 1.97 -6.49
N GLN A 694 1.69 1.10 -5.57
CA GLN A 694 1.06 1.49 -4.30
C GLN A 694 1.26 0.42 -3.21
N PRO A 695 2.42 0.43 -2.51
CA PRO A 695 2.73 -0.61 -1.51
C PRO A 695 1.74 -0.61 -0.34
N ARG A 696 1.16 0.54 0.01
CA ARG A 696 0.07 0.66 1.02
C ARG A 696 -1.15 -0.24 0.77
N THR A 697 -1.30 -0.80 -0.43
CA THR A 697 -2.35 -1.79 -0.75
C THR A 697 -2.03 -3.16 -0.15
N ILE A 698 -0.78 -3.64 -0.23
CA ILE A 698 -0.39 -4.93 0.36
C ILE A 698 -0.24 -4.86 1.88
N GLN A 699 -0.10 -3.66 2.44
CA GLN A 699 -0.02 -3.42 3.89
C GLN A 699 -1.38 -3.45 4.62
N GLN A 700 -2.50 -3.65 3.92
CA GLN A 700 -3.83 -3.66 4.55
C GLN A 700 -4.00 -4.80 5.55
N LYS A 701 -4.89 -4.64 6.55
CA LYS A 701 -5.25 -5.74 7.48
C LYS A 701 -5.67 -6.97 6.68
N HIS A 702 -5.14 -8.15 7.02
CA HIS A 702 -5.33 -9.37 6.23
C HIS A 702 -6.80 -9.71 5.95
N GLN A 703 -7.67 -9.61 6.96
CA GLN A 703 -9.14 -9.77 6.82
C GLN A 703 -9.75 -8.85 5.73
N ARG A 704 -9.23 -7.62 5.57
CA ARG A 704 -9.70 -6.68 4.52
C ARG A 704 -9.17 -7.05 3.13
N MET A 705 -7.99 -7.67 3.04
CA MET A 705 -7.49 -8.27 1.80
C MET A 705 -8.37 -9.47 1.39
N VAL A 706 -8.63 -10.41 2.32
CA VAL A 706 -9.52 -11.56 2.10
C VAL A 706 -10.90 -11.13 1.62
N TYR A 707 -11.54 -10.17 2.29
CA TYR A 707 -12.83 -9.60 1.85
C TYR A 707 -12.74 -9.07 0.42
N ALA A 708 -11.71 -8.27 0.09
CA ALA A 708 -11.61 -7.63 -1.21
C ALA A 708 -11.32 -8.63 -2.33
N VAL A 709 -10.48 -9.65 -2.08
CA VAL A 709 -10.23 -10.73 -3.04
C VAL A 709 -11.50 -11.56 -3.27
N LYS A 710 -12.22 -11.95 -2.21
CA LYS A 710 -13.48 -12.68 -2.33
C LYS A 710 -14.51 -11.87 -3.14
N ALA A 711 -14.75 -10.60 -2.78
CA ALA A 711 -15.73 -9.76 -3.47
C ALA A 711 -15.40 -9.52 -4.96
N LEU A 712 -14.13 -9.63 -5.37
CA LEU A 712 -13.74 -9.59 -6.79
C LEU A 712 -14.00 -10.92 -7.53
N LYS A 713 -13.89 -12.05 -6.83
CA LYS A 713 -14.28 -13.37 -7.36
C LYS A 713 -15.81 -13.51 -7.43
N ASP A 714 -16.54 -12.99 -6.44
CA ASP A 714 -18.01 -12.88 -6.46
C ASP A 714 -18.48 -11.95 -7.61
N LEU A 715 -17.62 -11.05 -8.11
CA LEU A 715 -17.81 -10.22 -9.31
C LEU A 715 -17.20 -10.83 -10.60
N GLU A 716 -16.74 -12.08 -10.57
CA GLU A 716 -16.19 -12.83 -11.72
C GLU A 716 -14.96 -12.18 -12.38
N ILE A 717 -14.20 -11.35 -11.66
CA ILE A 717 -13.01 -10.70 -12.20
C ILE A 717 -11.82 -11.66 -12.09
N ASP A 718 -11.35 -12.22 -13.22
CA ASP A 718 -10.21 -13.12 -13.24
C ASP A 718 -8.94 -12.50 -12.62
N SER A 719 -8.43 -13.17 -11.59
CA SER A 719 -7.20 -12.91 -10.85
C SER A 719 -5.94 -12.66 -11.70
N LYS A 720 -5.85 -13.26 -12.90
CA LYS A 720 -4.71 -13.10 -13.82
C LYS A 720 -4.75 -11.78 -14.59
N THR A 721 -5.91 -11.12 -14.64
CA THR A 721 -6.08 -9.86 -15.37
C THR A 721 -5.42 -8.66 -14.68
N THR A 722 -5.01 -7.67 -15.47
CA THR A 722 -4.61 -6.35 -14.95
C THR A 722 -5.80 -5.59 -14.33
N VAL A 723 -7.04 -5.94 -14.71
CA VAL A 723 -8.27 -5.39 -14.13
C VAL A 723 -8.39 -5.77 -12.66
N PHE A 724 -8.12 -7.02 -12.29
CA PHE A 724 -8.18 -7.49 -10.90
C PHE A 724 -7.32 -6.63 -9.97
N ILE A 725 -6.05 -6.37 -10.34
CA ILE A 725 -5.15 -5.49 -9.58
C ILE A 725 -5.70 -4.06 -9.44
N HIS A 726 -6.32 -3.51 -10.50
CA HIS A 726 -6.93 -2.19 -10.45
C HIS A 726 -8.17 -2.18 -9.54
N ALA A 727 -9.02 -3.20 -9.62
CA ALA A 727 -10.23 -3.35 -8.83
C ALA A 727 -9.91 -3.55 -7.35
N LEU A 728 -8.99 -4.46 -7.02
CA LEU A 728 -8.43 -4.68 -5.68
C LEU A 728 -7.87 -3.40 -5.08
N ARG A 729 -7.08 -2.65 -5.87
CA ARG A 729 -6.53 -1.35 -5.47
C ARG A 729 -7.61 -0.31 -5.17
N VAL A 730 -8.77 -0.35 -5.83
CA VAL A 730 -9.89 0.57 -5.61
C VAL A 730 -10.73 0.15 -4.39
N MET A 731 -11.10 -1.13 -4.27
CA MET A 731 -11.86 -1.64 -3.13
C MET A 731 -11.11 -1.51 -1.79
N LEU A 732 -9.77 -1.66 -1.81
CA LEU A 732 -8.93 -1.47 -0.62
C LEU A 732 -8.67 0.01 -0.28
N GLN A 733 -9.04 0.96 -1.13
CA GLN A 733 -8.93 2.41 -0.85
C GLN A 733 -10.18 3.02 -0.24
N MET A 734 -11.34 2.33 -0.30
CA MET A 734 -12.61 2.91 0.13
C MET A 734 -13.37 2.00 1.09
N SER A 735 -14.18 2.60 1.96
CA SER A 735 -15.11 1.87 2.80
C SER A 735 -16.31 1.36 1.99
N GLU A 736 -17.02 0.37 2.52
CA GLU A 736 -18.30 -0.10 1.97
C GLU A 736 -19.33 1.04 1.87
N SER A 737 -19.38 1.94 2.86
CA SER A 737 -20.22 3.15 2.82
C SER A 737 -19.83 4.08 1.65
N THR A 738 -18.53 4.25 1.40
CA THR A 738 -17.99 5.06 0.29
C THR A 738 -18.25 4.41 -1.07
N TRP A 739 -18.24 3.08 -1.16
CA TRP A 739 -18.63 2.32 -2.35
C TRP A 739 -20.13 2.52 -2.61
N ASN A 740 -20.97 2.21 -1.62
CA ASN A 740 -22.42 2.32 -1.72
C ASN A 740 -22.83 3.74 -2.13
N LYS A 741 -22.31 4.80 -1.50
CA LYS A 741 -22.59 6.19 -1.93
C LYS A 741 -22.30 6.44 -3.41
N LYS A 742 -21.28 5.83 -4.02
CA LYS A 742 -21.01 5.99 -5.46
C LYS A 742 -21.96 5.21 -6.34
N VAL A 743 -22.38 4.02 -5.91
CA VAL A 743 -23.48 3.27 -6.54
C VAL A 743 -24.77 4.09 -6.49
N GLU A 744 -25.08 4.69 -5.34
CA GLU A 744 -26.23 5.60 -5.17
C GLU A 744 -26.16 6.82 -6.10
N VAL A 745 -25.00 7.45 -6.25
CA VAL A 745 -24.80 8.56 -7.20
C VAL A 745 -25.05 8.11 -8.64
N LEU A 746 -24.50 6.98 -9.06
CA LEU A 746 -24.66 6.48 -10.44
C LEU A 746 -26.12 6.06 -10.70
N LYS A 747 -26.78 5.40 -9.74
CA LYS A 747 -28.23 5.12 -9.78
C LYS A 747 -29.05 6.41 -9.90
N SER A 748 -28.72 7.46 -9.14
CA SER A 748 -29.39 8.78 -9.26
C SER A 748 -29.11 9.52 -10.58
N LEU A 749 -28.16 9.02 -11.39
CA LEU A 749 -27.84 9.50 -12.72
C LEU A 749 -28.35 8.55 -13.83
N GLY A 750 -29.26 7.63 -13.49
CA GLY A 750 -29.94 6.73 -14.44
C GLY A 750 -29.17 5.45 -14.81
N TRP A 751 -28.13 5.06 -14.06
CA TRP A 751 -27.38 3.83 -14.33
C TRP A 751 -28.00 2.65 -13.54
N THR A 752 -28.22 1.51 -14.20
CA THR A 752 -28.64 0.28 -13.49
C THR A 752 -27.49 -0.33 -12.68
N GLU A 753 -27.81 -1.21 -11.72
CA GLU A 753 -26.80 -1.86 -10.89
C GLU A 753 -25.83 -2.74 -11.72
N GLU A 754 -26.34 -3.47 -12.71
CA GLU A 754 -25.51 -4.27 -13.61
C GLU A 754 -24.62 -3.37 -14.49
N GLU A 755 -25.12 -2.25 -15.01
CA GLU A 755 -24.30 -1.29 -15.75
C GLU A 755 -23.18 -0.67 -14.88
N ILE A 756 -23.45 -0.42 -13.60
CA ILE A 756 -22.46 0.05 -12.61
C ILE A 756 -21.39 -1.03 -12.36
N LEU A 757 -21.79 -2.30 -12.19
CA LEU A 757 -20.85 -3.40 -12.04
C LEU A 757 -20.02 -3.64 -13.31
N GLN A 758 -20.64 -3.64 -14.49
CA GLN A 758 -19.95 -3.78 -15.78
C GLN A 758 -19.00 -2.60 -16.06
N ALA A 759 -19.37 -1.38 -15.67
CA ALA A 759 -18.48 -0.22 -15.72
C ALA A 759 -17.29 -0.37 -14.77
N PHE A 760 -17.48 -0.96 -13.58
CA PHE A 760 -16.39 -1.33 -12.68
C PHE A 760 -15.50 -2.43 -13.26
N LYS A 761 -16.07 -3.53 -13.78
CA LYS A 761 -15.33 -4.61 -14.48
C LYS A 761 -14.50 -4.05 -15.65
N ARG A 762 -14.98 -2.99 -16.35
CA ARG A 762 -14.26 -2.34 -17.46
C ARG A 762 -13.20 -1.32 -17.03
N CYS A 763 -13.49 -0.47 -16.04
CA CYS A 763 -12.58 0.61 -15.61
C CYS A 763 -12.71 0.93 -14.10
N PRO A 764 -12.11 0.13 -13.20
CA PRO A 764 -12.28 0.30 -11.76
C PRO A 764 -11.97 1.72 -11.23
N PHE A 765 -11.02 2.41 -11.86
CA PHE A 765 -10.60 3.75 -11.43
C PHE A 765 -11.63 4.86 -11.64
N CYS A 766 -12.74 4.66 -12.38
CA CYS A 766 -13.77 5.71 -12.45
C CYS A 766 -14.40 5.97 -11.06
N PHE A 767 -14.52 4.93 -10.22
CA PHE A 767 -15.01 4.99 -8.85
C PHE A 767 -14.05 5.71 -7.88
N THR A 768 -12.83 6.09 -8.28
CA THR A 768 -11.98 6.98 -7.45
C THR A 768 -12.34 8.46 -7.57
N CYS A 769 -13.26 8.83 -8.46
CA CYS A 769 -13.74 10.21 -8.59
C CYS A 769 -14.63 10.63 -7.39
N SER A 770 -14.67 11.92 -7.06
CA SER A 770 -15.64 12.45 -6.10
C SER A 770 -17.06 12.37 -6.69
N GLU A 771 -18.06 12.33 -5.80
CA GLU A 771 -19.47 12.24 -6.16
C GLU A 771 -19.92 13.45 -7.00
N GLU A 772 -19.50 14.65 -6.62
CA GLU A 772 -19.67 15.91 -7.37
C GLU A 772 -19.03 15.84 -8.76
N LYS A 773 -17.86 15.20 -8.90
CA LYS A 773 -17.19 15.04 -10.19
C LYS A 773 -17.96 14.06 -11.09
N ILE A 774 -18.49 12.97 -10.53
CA ILE A 774 -19.33 12.04 -11.29
C ILE A 774 -20.58 12.76 -11.79
N ARG A 775 -21.29 13.49 -10.91
CA ARG A 775 -22.46 14.31 -11.28
C ARG A 775 -22.13 15.34 -12.37
N SER A 776 -21.15 16.21 -12.14
CA SER A 776 -20.79 17.28 -13.10
C SER A 776 -20.22 16.78 -14.43
N VAL A 777 -19.57 15.62 -14.47
CA VAL A 777 -19.18 15.00 -15.75
C VAL A 777 -20.39 14.40 -16.47
N VAL A 778 -21.26 13.64 -15.79
CA VAL A 778 -22.45 13.05 -16.45
C VAL A 778 -23.42 14.13 -16.92
N ASP A 779 -23.70 15.15 -16.09
CA ASP A 779 -24.51 16.31 -16.48
C ASP A 779 -23.95 17.02 -17.73
N PHE A 780 -22.65 17.34 -17.75
CA PHE A 780 -22.07 18.00 -18.90
C PHE A 780 -22.11 17.12 -20.16
N LEU A 781 -21.95 15.80 -20.03
CA LEU A 781 -22.01 14.86 -21.16
C LEU A 781 -23.43 14.65 -21.69
N VAL A 782 -24.42 14.48 -20.81
CA VAL A 782 -25.80 14.14 -21.18
C VAL A 782 -26.63 15.41 -21.43
N ASN A 783 -26.63 16.36 -20.49
CA ASN A 783 -27.51 17.52 -20.55
C ASN A 783 -26.94 18.65 -21.42
N THR A 784 -25.63 18.92 -21.35
CA THR A 784 -24.99 19.97 -22.18
C THR A 784 -24.54 19.46 -23.55
N LEU A 785 -23.92 18.28 -23.63
CA LEU A 785 -23.39 17.70 -24.88
C LEU A 785 -24.39 16.79 -25.62
N LYS A 786 -25.59 16.55 -25.06
CA LYS A 786 -26.64 15.68 -25.63
C LYS A 786 -26.16 14.29 -26.03
N MET A 787 -25.18 13.74 -25.29
CA MET A 787 -24.65 12.40 -25.52
C MET A 787 -25.44 11.36 -24.72
N GLU A 788 -25.88 10.29 -25.39
CA GLU A 788 -26.67 9.21 -24.79
C GLU A 788 -26.02 8.63 -23.52
N LEU A 789 -26.84 8.37 -22.49
CA LEU A 789 -26.37 7.77 -21.24
C LEU A 789 -25.68 6.41 -21.45
N ARG A 790 -26.25 5.55 -22.31
CA ARG A 790 -25.65 4.26 -22.74
C ARG A 790 -24.24 4.44 -23.32
N THR A 791 -23.98 5.55 -24.02
CA THR A 791 -22.65 5.88 -24.54
C THR A 791 -21.67 6.30 -23.43
N VAL A 792 -22.14 6.90 -22.33
CA VAL A 792 -21.31 7.18 -21.14
C VAL A 792 -21.02 5.89 -20.36
N ILE A 793 -22.04 5.04 -20.18
CA ILE A 793 -21.96 3.75 -19.47
C ILE A 793 -21.01 2.78 -20.18
N GLY A 794 -21.06 2.73 -21.52
CA GLY A 794 -20.11 1.96 -22.34
C GLY A 794 -18.68 2.52 -22.34
N ARG A 795 -18.44 3.73 -21.80
CA ARG A 795 -17.14 4.41 -21.73
C ARG A 795 -16.89 5.10 -20.38
N PRO A 796 -16.76 4.33 -19.28
CA PRO A 796 -16.52 4.86 -17.94
C PRO A 796 -15.21 5.64 -17.81
N GLU A 797 -14.29 5.58 -18.78
CA GLU A 797 -13.11 6.44 -18.85
C GLU A 797 -13.47 7.94 -18.90
N PHE A 798 -14.66 8.31 -19.39
CA PHE A 798 -15.11 9.70 -19.43
C PHE A 798 -15.22 10.33 -18.04
N LEU A 799 -15.67 9.59 -17.01
CA LEU A 799 -15.79 10.07 -15.62
C LEU A 799 -14.44 10.53 -15.04
N MET A 800 -13.33 10.00 -15.55
CA MET A 800 -11.99 10.40 -15.14
C MET A 800 -11.52 11.73 -15.74
N LEU A 801 -12.14 12.21 -16.82
CA LEU A 801 -11.80 13.50 -17.44
C LEU A 801 -12.14 14.69 -16.52
N SER A 802 -11.61 15.87 -16.82
CA SER A 802 -11.98 17.13 -16.15
C SER A 802 -12.89 17.93 -17.06
N VAL A 803 -14.06 18.33 -16.54
CA VAL A 803 -15.02 19.17 -17.27
C VAL A 803 -14.31 20.45 -17.76
N ASP A 804 -13.80 21.27 -16.85
CA ASP A 804 -13.37 22.63 -17.17
C ASP A 804 -11.96 22.71 -17.77
N LYS A 805 -11.12 21.68 -17.57
CA LYS A 805 -9.78 21.62 -18.16
C LYS A 805 -9.72 20.82 -19.47
N ARG A 806 -10.77 20.06 -19.83
CA ARG A 806 -10.71 19.18 -21.01
C ARG A 806 -12.01 18.98 -21.78
N ILE A 807 -13.16 18.79 -21.12
CA ILE A 807 -14.44 18.59 -21.84
C ILE A 807 -14.97 19.93 -22.38
N ARG A 808 -15.22 20.90 -21.47
CA ARG A 808 -15.74 22.24 -21.77
C ARG A 808 -14.85 23.02 -22.75
N PRO A 809 -13.50 23.08 -22.62
CA PRO A 809 -12.67 23.79 -23.60
C PRO A 809 -12.72 23.19 -25.01
N ARG A 810 -12.84 21.86 -25.13
CA ARG A 810 -12.91 21.18 -26.44
C ARG A 810 -14.28 21.34 -27.09
N TYR A 811 -15.34 21.30 -26.30
CA TYR A 811 -16.70 21.60 -26.76
C TYR A 811 -16.82 23.05 -27.24
N ASN A 812 -16.29 24.02 -26.49
CA ASN A 812 -16.31 25.43 -26.89
C ASN A 812 -15.58 25.67 -28.22
N VAL A 813 -14.43 25.03 -28.44
CA VAL A 813 -13.71 25.09 -29.74
C VAL A 813 -14.54 24.49 -30.87
N LEU A 814 -15.21 23.34 -30.66
CA LEU A 814 -16.11 22.78 -31.67
C LEU A 814 -17.27 23.71 -32.01
N LYS A 815 -17.97 24.25 -31.02
CA LYS A 815 -19.13 25.14 -31.23
C LYS A 815 -18.74 26.39 -32.06
N ILE A 816 -17.52 26.90 -31.89
CA ILE A 816 -16.96 28.01 -32.68
C ILE A 816 -16.65 27.57 -34.12
N LEU A 817 -16.07 26.39 -34.33
CA LEU A 817 -15.77 25.86 -35.68
C LEU A 817 -17.04 25.49 -36.46
N GLU A 818 -18.08 25.04 -35.76
CA GLU A 818 -19.41 24.71 -36.30
C GLU A 818 -20.19 25.98 -36.66
N SER A 819 -20.20 27.01 -35.81
CA SER A 819 -20.87 28.29 -36.14
C SER A 819 -20.23 29.02 -37.32
N LYS A 820 -18.90 28.91 -37.48
CA LYS A 820 -18.17 29.41 -38.66
C LYS A 820 -18.23 28.46 -39.88
N LYS A 821 -18.97 27.34 -39.80
CA LYS A 821 -19.11 26.29 -40.84
C LYS A 821 -17.78 25.65 -41.32
N LEU A 822 -16.68 25.83 -40.58
CA LEU A 822 -15.34 25.29 -40.92
C LEU A 822 -15.19 23.80 -40.59
N VAL A 823 -16.18 23.24 -39.88
CA VAL A 823 -16.30 21.83 -39.57
C VAL A 823 -17.71 21.37 -39.95
N ILE A 824 -17.78 20.44 -40.90
CA ILE A 824 -19.02 19.86 -41.42
C ILE A 824 -19.03 18.36 -41.11
N GLY A 825 -20.19 17.82 -40.70
CA GLY A 825 -20.42 16.40 -40.42
C GLY A 825 -20.28 15.99 -38.94
N LYS A 826 -21.04 14.95 -38.55
CA LYS A 826 -21.08 14.37 -37.19
C LYS A 826 -19.71 13.80 -36.76
N LYS A 827 -18.84 14.64 -36.18
CA LYS A 827 -17.55 14.17 -35.64
C LYS A 827 -17.74 13.28 -34.41
N ASN A 828 -16.92 12.23 -34.30
CA ASN A 828 -17.00 11.27 -33.21
C ASN A 828 -16.54 11.91 -31.88
N MET A 829 -17.49 12.41 -31.09
CA MET A 829 -17.22 13.06 -29.79
C MET A 829 -16.49 12.15 -28.80
N LYS A 830 -16.72 10.83 -28.88
CA LYS A 830 -16.04 9.81 -28.06
C LYS A 830 -14.53 9.83 -28.34
N GLN A 831 -14.14 9.96 -29.61
CA GLN A 831 -12.75 10.13 -30.05
C GLN A 831 -12.20 11.51 -29.67
N LEU A 832 -12.98 12.59 -29.83
CA LEU A 832 -12.52 13.96 -29.59
C LEU A 832 -12.23 14.27 -28.11
N LEU A 833 -12.99 13.71 -27.17
CA LEU A 833 -12.73 13.86 -25.74
C LEU A 833 -11.51 13.04 -25.27
N THR A 834 -11.30 11.86 -25.84
CA THR A 834 -10.18 10.96 -25.51
C THR A 834 -8.86 11.33 -26.20
N MET A 835 -8.91 12.03 -27.34
CA MET A 835 -7.75 12.47 -28.14
C MET A 835 -6.64 13.16 -27.29
N ARG A 836 -5.37 12.90 -27.61
CA ARG A 836 -4.22 13.57 -26.98
C ARG A 836 -4.26 15.09 -27.24
N GLU A 837 -3.75 15.88 -26.30
CA GLU A 837 -3.84 17.36 -26.34
C GLU A 837 -3.20 17.95 -27.60
N ASN A 838 -1.99 17.49 -27.95
CA ASN A 838 -1.28 17.95 -29.14
C ASN A 838 -2.08 17.67 -30.43
N ASN A 839 -2.66 16.46 -30.55
CA ASN A 839 -3.47 16.07 -31.72
C ASN A 839 -4.74 16.93 -31.83
N PHE A 840 -5.41 17.22 -30.70
CA PHE A 840 -6.55 18.12 -30.69
C PHE A 840 -6.15 19.55 -31.10
N PHE A 841 -5.07 20.07 -30.53
CA PHE A 841 -4.59 21.42 -30.82
C PHE A 841 -4.16 21.59 -32.27
N GLN A 842 -3.37 20.67 -32.82
CA GLN A 842 -2.97 20.68 -34.23
C GLN A 842 -4.19 20.61 -35.16
N ASN A 843 -5.09 19.63 -34.96
CA ASN A 843 -6.16 19.33 -35.92
C ASN A 843 -7.39 20.25 -35.80
N TYR A 844 -7.58 20.96 -34.68
CA TYR A 844 -8.78 21.77 -34.40
C TYR A 844 -8.49 23.21 -33.98
N VAL A 845 -7.28 23.55 -33.53
CA VAL A 845 -6.92 24.92 -33.13
C VAL A 845 -5.97 25.55 -34.13
N ILE A 846 -4.76 25.01 -34.32
CA ILE A 846 -3.78 25.56 -35.28
C ILE A 846 -4.35 25.55 -36.70
N LYS A 847 -4.87 24.40 -37.16
CA LYS A 847 -5.44 24.24 -38.53
C LYS A 847 -6.50 25.28 -38.92
N TYR A 848 -7.13 25.94 -37.95
CA TYR A 848 -8.20 26.91 -38.16
C TYR A 848 -7.92 28.28 -37.52
N ALA A 849 -6.72 28.50 -36.98
CA ALA A 849 -6.37 29.74 -36.27
C ALA A 849 -6.51 30.97 -37.18
N ASP A 850 -5.93 30.90 -38.37
CA ASP A 850 -5.94 31.97 -39.38
C ASP A 850 -7.36 32.28 -39.91
N LYS A 851 -8.28 31.32 -39.77
CA LYS A 851 -9.68 31.43 -40.22
C LYS A 851 -10.66 31.82 -39.10
N VAL A 852 -10.23 31.81 -37.84
CA VAL A 852 -11.04 32.23 -36.69
C VAL A 852 -10.17 32.94 -35.64
N PRO A 853 -9.82 34.24 -35.84
CA PRO A 853 -9.00 35.01 -34.91
C PRO A 853 -9.55 35.04 -33.47
N GLU A 854 -10.88 34.96 -33.30
CA GLU A 854 -11.56 34.84 -32.00
C GLU A 854 -11.06 33.64 -31.15
N MET A 855 -10.53 32.58 -31.77
CA MET A 855 -9.92 31.45 -31.06
C MET A 855 -8.63 31.83 -30.33
N ALA A 856 -7.95 32.92 -30.67
CA ALA A 856 -6.83 33.45 -29.87
C ALA A 856 -7.30 34.39 -28.72
N ALA A 857 -8.50 34.97 -28.85
CA ALA A 857 -9.06 35.89 -27.86
C ALA A 857 -9.74 35.19 -26.67
N ASN A 858 -10.42 34.06 -26.91
CA ASN A 858 -11.25 33.39 -25.91
C ASN A 858 -10.46 32.95 -24.64
N LYS A 859 -10.99 33.27 -23.45
CA LYS A 859 -10.36 32.98 -22.14
C LYS A 859 -10.04 31.48 -21.92
N HIS A 860 -10.80 30.56 -22.53
CA HIS A 860 -10.58 29.11 -22.40
C HIS A 860 -9.58 28.56 -23.43
N SER A 861 -9.54 29.09 -24.65
CA SER A 861 -8.49 28.75 -25.61
C SER A 861 -7.15 29.38 -25.21
N ARG A 862 -7.14 30.59 -24.61
CA ARG A 862 -5.97 31.15 -23.91
C ARG A 862 -5.48 30.25 -22.77
N SER A 863 -6.37 29.56 -22.06
CA SER A 863 -5.99 28.55 -21.06
C SER A 863 -5.28 27.35 -21.71
N LEU A 864 -5.83 26.78 -22.79
CA LEU A 864 -5.19 25.72 -23.58
C LEU A 864 -3.85 26.16 -24.18
N LEU A 865 -3.79 27.36 -24.77
CA LEU A 865 -2.56 28.00 -25.25
C LEU A 865 -1.55 28.14 -24.12
N SER A 866 -1.93 28.58 -22.92
CA SER A 866 -1.00 28.69 -21.78
C SER A 866 -0.50 27.33 -21.25
N LEU A 867 -1.32 26.28 -21.38
CA LEU A 867 -0.94 24.89 -21.07
C LEU A 867 0.02 24.31 -22.13
N LEU A 868 -0.07 24.78 -23.37
CA LEU A 868 0.76 24.36 -24.50
C LEU A 868 2.03 25.22 -24.65
N GLN A 869 2.00 26.51 -24.34
CA GLN A 869 3.21 27.34 -24.16
C GLN A 869 4.10 26.71 -23.07
N LYS A 870 3.49 26.23 -21.97
CA LYS A 870 4.13 25.40 -20.93
C LYS A 870 4.62 24.00 -21.38
N ARG A 871 4.35 23.57 -22.61
CA ARG A 871 4.68 22.23 -23.13
C ARG A 871 5.42 22.23 -24.47
N PHE A 872 5.48 23.36 -25.18
CA PHE A 872 5.86 23.41 -26.59
C PHE A 872 6.56 24.71 -27.06
N LEU A 873 6.61 25.80 -26.28
CA LEU A 873 7.41 26.96 -26.69
C LEU A 873 8.89 26.79 -26.30
N LEU A 874 9.64 26.23 -27.25
CA LEU A 874 11.10 26.24 -27.28
C LEU A 874 11.66 26.51 -28.69
N THR A 875 11.07 27.46 -29.43
CA THR A 875 11.66 28.11 -30.64
C THR A 875 10.83 29.34 -31.03
N PHE A 876 11.50 30.48 -31.33
CA PHE A 876 10.98 31.77 -31.83
C PHE A 876 9.90 32.48 -30.95
N SER A 877 9.94 33.79 -30.71
CA SER A 877 10.69 34.87 -31.36
C SER A 877 11.67 35.61 -30.42
N ALA A 878 12.57 36.41 -31.01
CA ALA A 878 13.38 37.43 -30.33
C ALA A 878 12.84 38.85 -30.62
N ALA A 879 13.52 39.86 -30.07
CA ALA A 879 13.36 41.30 -30.29
C ALA A 879 11.98 41.92 -29.92
N LEU A 880 11.93 42.59 -28.76
CA LEU A 880 11.83 44.06 -28.66
C LEU A 880 11.86 44.52 -27.19
N SER A 881 12.43 45.70 -26.97
CA SER A 881 12.46 46.52 -25.73
C SER A 881 12.28 47.98 -26.18
N PRO A 882 12.07 49.00 -25.31
CA PRO A 882 12.00 49.07 -23.84
C PRO A 882 10.56 49.59 -23.43
N PRO A 883 10.26 50.39 -22.37
CA PRO A 883 11.08 50.88 -21.25
C PRO A 883 10.50 50.77 -19.82
N THR A 884 11.43 51.02 -18.90
CA THR A 884 11.37 51.55 -17.53
C THR A 884 10.02 52.05 -16.96
N ALA A 885 9.69 51.55 -15.78
CA ALA A 885 8.89 52.25 -14.74
C ALA A 885 9.43 51.84 -13.35
N GLN A 886 9.28 52.69 -12.33
CA GLN A 886 9.97 52.59 -11.03
C GLN A 886 9.02 52.71 -9.83
N LEU A 887 9.41 52.08 -8.69
CA LEU A 887 8.82 52.24 -7.34
C LEU A 887 7.34 51.81 -7.16
N PRO A 888 6.81 51.70 -5.92
CA PRO A 888 7.41 52.00 -4.61
C PRO A 888 7.62 50.78 -3.67
N THR A 889 8.03 51.07 -2.43
CA THR A 889 8.57 50.15 -1.41
C THR A 889 7.61 49.82 -0.25
N SER A 890 8.03 48.88 0.61
CA SER A 890 7.37 48.35 1.83
C SER A 890 6.23 47.34 1.56
N SER A 891 5.95 46.37 2.43
CA SER A 891 6.56 46.01 3.73
C SER A 891 6.97 44.51 3.80
N SER A 892 7.61 44.07 4.88
CA SER A 892 8.43 42.85 4.92
C SER A 892 7.74 41.60 5.53
N SER A 893 7.83 40.44 4.85
CA SER A 893 7.91 39.08 5.46
C SER A 893 7.86 37.86 4.48
N SER A 894 8.77 37.73 3.50
CA SER A 894 8.89 36.47 2.71
C SER A 894 10.25 36.22 1.99
N SER A 895 11.33 36.86 2.46
CA SER A 895 12.63 37.04 1.76
C SER A 895 13.19 35.82 1.03
N SER A 896 13.39 34.68 1.73
CA SER A 896 14.10 33.51 1.19
C SER A 896 13.50 32.94 -0.11
N SER A 897 12.17 33.06 -0.30
CA SER A 897 11.51 32.56 -1.50
C SER A 897 11.67 33.51 -2.70
N SER A 898 11.75 34.81 -2.45
CA SER A 898 11.96 35.84 -3.47
C SER A 898 13.39 35.76 -4.02
N PHE A 899 14.39 35.68 -3.14
CA PHE A 899 15.81 35.62 -3.53
C PHE A 899 16.13 34.47 -4.51
N THR A 900 15.68 33.24 -4.19
CA THR A 900 15.91 32.09 -5.08
C THR A 900 15.25 32.29 -6.45
N VAL A 901 14.07 32.90 -6.50
CA VAL A 901 13.38 33.20 -7.77
C VAL A 901 14.18 34.23 -8.57
N HIS A 902 14.67 35.29 -7.93
CA HIS A 902 15.47 36.34 -8.56
C HIS A 902 16.76 35.77 -9.20
N PHE A 903 17.52 34.93 -8.49
CA PHE A 903 18.70 34.26 -9.05
C PHE A 903 18.36 33.33 -10.22
N LEU A 904 17.27 32.54 -10.10
CA LEU A 904 16.87 31.62 -11.16
C LEU A 904 16.39 32.34 -12.43
N VAL A 905 15.77 33.53 -12.29
CA VAL A 905 15.43 34.37 -13.45
C VAL A 905 16.70 34.98 -14.03
N ASN A 906 17.43 35.77 -13.25
CA ASN A 906 18.45 36.68 -13.76
C ASN A 906 19.77 35.97 -14.10
N SER A 907 20.16 34.93 -13.35
CA SER A 907 21.45 34.23 -13.51
C SER A 907 21.34 32.87 -14.19
N CYS A 908 20.15 32.27 -14.23
CA CYS A 908 19.92 30.94 -14.85
C CYS A 908 19.01 30.99 -16.08
N GLY A 909 18.43 32.14 -16.43
CA GLY A 909 17.57 32.30 -17.61
C GLY A 909 16.25 31.53 -17.55
N LEU A 910 15.69 31.29 -16.36
CA LEU A 910 14.35 30.70 -16.23
C LEU A 910 13.29 31.81 -16.32
N THR A 911 12.17 31.54 -16.99
CA THR A 911 10.99 32.42 -16.86
C THR A 911 10.55 32.49 -15.39
N SER A 912 10.04 33.63 -14.92
CA SER A 912 9.61 33.80 -13.50
C SER A 912 8.62 32.72 -13.05
N LYS A 913 7.81 32.20 -13.99
CA LYS A 913 6.84 31.11 -13.80
C LYS A 913 7.50 29.73 -13.60
N SER A 914 8.66 29.49 -14.23
CA SER A 914 9.49 28.30 -14.02
C SER A 914 10.34 28.46 -12.76
N ALA A 915 10.98 29.61 -12.57
CA ALA A 915 11.71 29.95 -11.34
C ALA A 915 10.84 29.77 -10.08
N LEU A 916 9.58 30.25 -10.08
CA LEU A 916 8.59 30.02 -9.01
C LEU A 916 8.12 28.56 -8.85
N SER A 917 8.36 27.69 -9.84
CA SER A 917 8.11 26.25 -9.76
C SER A 917 9.34 25.45 -9.32
N VAL A 918 10.54 25.98 -9.55
CA VAL A 918 11.83 25.43 -9.12
C VAL A 918 12.11 25.83 -7.67
N SER A 919 11.87 27.09 -7.29
CA SER A 919 12.07 27.62 -5.92
C SER A 919 11.25 26.90 -4.83
N LYS A 920 10.17 26.21 -5.23
CA LYS A 920 9.34 25.36 -4.37
C LYS A 920 9.90 23.94 -4.15
N LYS A 921 10.92 23.55 -4.92
CA LYS A 921 11.60 22.24 -4.86
C LYS A 921 13.07 22.36 -4.45
N PHE A 922 13.64 23.55 -4.58
CA PHE A 922 15.06 23.84 -4.49
C PHE A 922 15.22 25.30 -4.04
N GLN A 923 16.06 25.59 -3.03
CA GLN A 923 16.31 26.96 -2.58
C GLN A 923 17.81 27.18 -2.40
N ILE A 924 18.25 28.38 -2.82
CA ILE A 924 19.61 28.88 -2.63
C ILE A 924 19.56 29.76 -1.39
N ARG A 925 20.47 29.53 -0.44
CA ARG A 925 20.70 30.47 0.66
C ARG A 925 21.53 31.64 0.11
N GLU A 926 21.11 32.86 0.42
CA GLU A 926 21.71 34.12 -0.03
C GLU A 926 23.23 34.18 0.25
N ASN A 927 23.66 33.68 1.40
CA ASN A 927 25.07 33.56 1.78
C ASN A 927 25.86 32.42 1.11
N LYS A 928 25.33 31.76 0.07
CA LYS A 928 26.00 30.65 -0.67
C LYS A 928 25.81 30.75 -2.19
N LEU A 929 25.97 31.96 -2.74
CA LEU A 929 25.91 32.25 -4.19
C LEU A 929 27.08 31.69 -5.01
N GLN A 930 28.30 31.63 -4.43
CA GLN A 930 29.52 31.30 -5.17
C GLN A 930 29.44 29.96 -5.91
N ASN A 931 29.11 28.85 -5.24
CA ASN A 931 29.04 27.54 -5.91
C ASN A 931 28.02 27.49 -7.06
N PRO A 932 26.76 27.98 -6.91
CA PRO A 932 25.86 28.16 -8.04
C PRO A 932 26.45 28.97 -9.21
N GLN A 933 27.16 30.07 -8.94
CA GLN A 933 27.79 30.90 -9.97
C GLN A 933 28.95 30.19 -10.67
N SER A 934 29.84 29.54 -9.91
CA SER A 934 30.94 28.72 -10.46
C SER A 934 30.40 27.57 -11.31
N VAL A 935 29.32 26.89 -10.89
CA VAL A 935 28.69 25.81 -11.69
C VAL A 935 28.08 26.36 -12.99
N LEU A 936 27.48 27.55 -12.97
CA LEU A 936 27.00 28.20 -14.19
C LEU A 936 28.16 28.54 -15.14
N GLN A 937 29.25 29.10 -14.63
CA GLN A 937 30.45 29.42 -15.41
C GLN A 937 31.11 28.16 -15.99
N PHE A 938 31.24 27.10 -15.19
CA PHE A 938 31.72 25.79 -15.62
C PHE A 938 30.87 25.20 -16.75
N LEU A 939 29.54 25.27 -16.65
CA LEU A 939 28.65 24.81 -17.72
C LEU A 939 28.84 25.63 -19.01
N LYS A 940 28.95 26.96 -18.93
CA LYS A 940 29.21 27.82 -20.09
C LYS A 940 30.56 27.51 -20.76
N ALA A 941 31.58 27.18 -19.97
CA ALA A 941 32.89 26.74 -20.47
C ALA A 941 32.88 25.37 -21.18
N HIS A 942 31.77 24.62 -21.13
CA HIS A 942 31.59 23.31 -21.79
C HIS A 942 30.39 23.32 -22.76
N ASP A 943 30.24 24.39 -23.53
CA ASP A 943 29.24 24.57 -24.61
C ASP A 943 27.75 24.58 -24.19
N PHE A 944 27.43 24.70 -22.89
CA PHE A 944 26.04 24.88 -22.46
C PHE A 944 25.59 26.33 -22.69
N SER A 945 24.92 26.57 -23.83
CA SER A 945 24.14 27.80 -24.06
C SER A 945 23.17 28.11 -22.90
N GLU A 946 22.76 29.36 -22.73
CA GLU A 946 21.75 29.76 -21.73
C GLU A 946 20.47 28.91 -21.83
N THR A 947 20.07 28.53 -23.06
CA THR A 947 18.91 27.65 -23.26
C THR A 947 19.16 26.22 -22.76
N HIS A 948 20.40 25.74 -22.82
CA HIS A 948 20.79 24.44 -22.25
C HIS A 948 20.82 24.52 -20.72
N ILE A 949 21.42 25.58 -20.15
CA ILE A 949 21.48 25.83 -18.72
C ILE A 949 20.07 25.93 -18.11
N SER A 950 19.20 26.75 -18.69
CA SER A 950 17.81 26.94 -18.23
C SER A 950 17.01 25.63 -18.25
N LYS A 951 17.08 24.85 -19.36
CA LYS A 951 16.45 23.51 -19.47
C LYS A 951 17.02 22.50 -18.47
N LEU A 952 18.32 22.55 -18.21
CA LEU A 952 19.00 21.62 -17.28
C LEU A 952 18.58 21.91 -15.83
N ILE A 953 18.52 23.19 -15.45
CA ILE A 953 18.14 23.65 -14.11
C ILE A 953 16.64 23.46 -13.86
N GLU A 954 15.77 23.64 -14.86
CA GLU A 954 14.35 23.29 -14.75
C GLU A 954 14.14 21.77 -14.52
N LYS A 955 14.96 20.92 -15.14
CA LYS A 955 14.93 19.46 -14.95
C LYS A 955 15.57 19.00 -13.63
N ARG A 956 16.74 19.53 -13.27
CA ARG A 956 17.59 19.12 -12.13
C ARG A 956 18.27 20.32 -11.46
N PRO A 957 17.55 21.14 -10.68
CA PRO A 957 18.14 22.33 -10.07
C PRO A 957 19.20 22.00 -9.01
N LYS A 958 19.19 20.78 -8.44
CA LYS A 958 20.24 20.28 -7.52
C LYS A 958 21.66 20.34 -8.13
N ILE A 959 21.83 20.48 -9.45
CA ILE A 959 23.15 20.62 -10.09
C ILE A 959 23.92 21.85 -9.60
N LEU A 960 23.24 22.97 -9.31
CA LEU A 960 23.83 24.22 -8.81
C LEU A 960 24.50 24.08 -7.42
N LEU A 961 24.29 22.96 -6.73
CA LEU A 961 24.90 22.63 -5.43
C LEU A 961 25.91 21.49 -5.52
N ARG A 962 26.32 21.07 -6.71
CA ARG A 962 27.46 20.16 -6.90
C ARG A 962 28.76 20.95 -6.90
N ARG A 963 29.81 20.38 -6.32
CA ARG A 963 31.19 20.85 -6.49
C ARG A 963 31.67 20.49 -7.89
N ILE A 964 32.58 21.30 -8.42
CA ILE A 964 33.14 21.11 -9.76
C ILE A 964 34.26 20.07 -9.71
N GLU A 965 35.28 20.30 -8.88
CA GLU A 965 36.45 19.41 -8.72
C GLU A 965 36.04 17.96 -8.39
N ASP A 966 35.37 17.76 -7.25
CA ASP A 966 35.03 16.43 -6.70
C ASP A 966 34.04 15.58 -7.54
N ASN A 967 33.44 16.11 -8.62
CA ASN A 967 32.33 15.41 -9.27
C ASN A 967 32.03 15.74 -10.73
N LEU A 968 31.90 17.03 -11.08
CA LEU A 968 31.44 17.41 -12.41
C LEU A 968 32.57 17.36 -13.43
N LYS A 969 33.75 17.88 -13.06
CA LYS A 969 34.91 17.99 -13.96
C LYS A 969 35.30 16.62 -14.53
N ALA A 970 35.69 15.68 -13.67
CA ALA A 970 36.12 14.33 -14.07
C ALA A 970 35.08 13.54 -14.90
N LYS A 971 33.78 13.85 -14.78
CA LYS A 971 32.73 13.25 -15.63
C LYS A 971 32.66 13.91 -17.00
N PHE A 972 32.78 15.24 -17.07
CA PHE A 972 32.79 15.99 -18.33
C PHE A 972 34.06 15.62 -19.12
N ASP A 973 35.22 15.65 -18.47
CA ASP A 973 36.51 15.21 -19.02
C ASP A 973 36.39 13.81 -19.65
N PHE A 974 35.92 12.81 -18.87
CA PHE A 974 35.73 11.44 -19.37
C PHE A 974 34.73 11.32 -20.55
N PHE A 975 33.67 12.12 -20.56
CA PHE A 975 32.73 12.11 -21.69
C PHE A 975 33.35 12.70 -22.96
N ILE A 976 34.16 13.76 -22.83
CA ILE A 976 34.89 14.40 -23.93
C ILE A 976 35.94 13.43 -24.49
N GLU A 977 36.75 12.80 -23.62
CA GLU A 977 37.71 11.72 -23.97
C GLU A 977 37.05 10.57 -24.75
N ASN A 978 35.76 10.30 -24.50
CA ASN A 978 35.00 9.23 -25.14
C ASN A 978 34.08 9.72 -26.28
N GLY A 979 34.40 10.88 -26.87
CA GLY A 979 33.78 11.39 -28.11
C GLY A 979 32.46 12.14 -27.92
N PHE A 980 31.98 12.32 -26.69
CA PHE A 980 30.87 13.24 -26.39
C PHE A 980 31.45 14.64 -26.15
N ALA A 981 31.99 15.25 -27.20
CA ALA A 981 32.53 16.61 -27.19
C ALA A 981 31.56 17.62 -27.86
N GLY A 982 31.79 18.91 -27.63
CA GLY A 982 31.00 19.98 -28.22
C GLY A 982 29.50 19.86 -27.91
N GLN A 983 28.66 20.15 -28.90
CA GLN A 983 27.20 20.06 -28.79
C GLN A 983 26.66 18.66 -28.44
N LEU A 984 27.45 17.59 -28.53
CA LEU A 984 27.04 16.25 -28.09
C LEU A 984 26.94 16.14 -26.55
N LEU A 985 27.77 16.88 -25.80
CA LEU A 985 27.79 16.83 -24.34
C LEU A 985 26.53 17.47 -23.71
N PRO A 986 26.10 18.70 -24.09
CA PRO A 986 24.80 19.24 -23.69
C PRO A 986 23.63 18.36 -24.14
N GLN A 987 23.68 17.77 -25.34
CA GLN A 987 22.61 16.89 -25.83
C GLN A 987 22.46 15.62 -24.98
N LEU A 988 23.57 14.95 -24.62
CA LEU A 988 23.58 13.77 -23.74
C LEU A 988 23.00 14.11 -22.37
N ILE A 989 23.56 15.13 -21.72
CA ILE A 989 23.20 15.55 -20.36
C ILE A 989 21.77 16.11 -20.29
N LEU A 990 21.30 16.85 -21.29
CA LEU A 990 19.90 17.31 -21.35
C LEU A 990 18.91 16.18 -21.63
N SER A 991 19.30 15.18 -22.41
CA SER A 991 18.45 14.02 -22.68
C SER A 991 18.26 13.20 -21.39
N ASN A 992 19.35 12.95 -20.65
CA ASN A 992 19.32 12.21 -19.40
C ASN A 992 20.21 12.83 -18.29
N PRO A 993 19.69 13.82 -17.54
CA PRO A 993 20.44 14.43 -16.44
C PRO A 993 20.84 13.48 -15.30
N VAL A 994 20.28 12.26 -15.25
CA VAL A 994 20.65 11.23 -14.26
C VAL A 994 22.05 10.67 -14.51
N ILE A 995 22.62 10.87 -15.70
CA ILE A 995 23.99 10.45 -16.01
C ILE A 995 25.02 11.12 -15.08
N LEU A 996 24.78 12.37 -14.67
CA LEU A 996 25.62 13.08 -13.70
C LEU A 996 25.41 12.61 -12.25
N GLU A 997 24.34 11.85 -11.98
CA GLU A 997 24.03 11.28 -10.66
C GLU A 997 24.54 9.83 -10.49
N ARG A 998 24.87 9.12 -11.58
CA ARG A 998 25.59 7.84 -11.51
C ARG A 998 27.07 8.06 -11.15
N ALA A 999 27.69 7.04 -10.56
CA ALA A 999 29.13 7.03 -10.26
C ALA A 999 29.96 6.89 -11.53
N LEU A 1000 31.11 7.57 -11.59
CA LEU A 1000 31.98 7.52 -12.76
C LEU A 1000 32.62 6.14 -12.91
N ASP A 1001 33.40 5.73 -11.91
CA ASP A 1001 34.31 4.59 -12.02
C ASP A 1001 33.63 3.23 -11.82
N SER A 1002 32.58 3.16 -11.00
CA SER A 1002 31.83 1.91 -10.73
C SER A 1002 30.60 1.71 -11.62
N HIS A 1003 30.28 2.63 -12.53
CA HIS A 1003 29.12 2.48 -13.42
C HIS A 1003 29.36 3.04 -14.84
N ILE A 1004 29.72 4.32 -14.96
CA ILE A 1004 29.84 4.98 -16.27
C ILE A 1004 31.02 4.39 -17.06
N LYS A 1005 32.25 4.37 -16.51
CA LYS A 1005 33.43 3.82 -17.19
C LYS A 1005 33.23 2.35 -17.60
N PRO A 1006 32.81 1.42 -16.70
CA PRO A 1006 32.60 0.02 -17.07
C PRO A 1006 31.49 -0.18 -18.12
N SER A 1007 30.37 0.58 -18.02
CA SER A 1007 29.29 0.47 -19.02
C SER A 1007 29.77 0.86 -20.41
N LEU A 1008 30.58 1.92 -20.52
CA LEU A 1008 31.05 2.44 -21.80
C LEU A 1008 32.12 1.51 -22.41
N LEU A 1009 33.01 0.95 -21.59
CA LEU A 1009 33.95 -0.10 -22.00
C LEU A 1009 33.23 -1.37 -22.48
N TYR A 1010 32.23 -1.85 -21.75
CA TYR A 1010 31.44 -3.01 -22.16
C TYR A 1010 30.68 -2.75 -23.48
N PHE A 1011 30.06 -1.57 -23.64
CA PHE A 1011 29.38 -1.23 -24.89
C PHE A 1011 30.35 -1.03 -26.07
N LYS A 1012 31.58 -0.57 -25.82
CA LYS A 1012 32.67 -0.58 -26.82
C LYS A 1012 33.03 -2.01 -27.24
N SER A 1013 33.11 -2.97 -26.32
CA SER A 1013 33.45 -4.37 -26.65
C SER A 1013 32.44 -5.04 -27.60
N ILE A 1014 31.14 -4.69 -27.50
CA ILE A 1014 30.09 -5.20 -28.40
C ILE A 1014 30.04 -4.42 -29.72
N LEU A 1015 30.17 -3.08 -29.66
CA LEU A 1015 29.92 -2.20 -30.80
C LEU A 1015 31.19 -1.82 -31.60
N GLY A 1016 32.37 -2.21 -31.12
CA GLY A 1016 33.69 -1.91 -31.70
C GLY A 1016 34.16 -0.47 -31.47
N THR A 1017 33.30 0.54 -31.65
CA THR A 1017 33.74 1.95 -31.73
C THR A 1017 32.93 2.92 -30.87
N SER A 1018 33.54 4.05 -30.48
CA SER A 1018 32.89 5.13 -29.71
C SER A 1018 31.69 5.70 -30.46
N GLU A 1019 31.77 5.83 -31.79
CA GLU A 1019 30.74 6.42 -32.65
C GLU A 1019 29.51 5.52 -32.69
N LYS A 1020 29.69 4.19 -32.72
CA LYS A 1020 28.59 3.22 -32.60
C LYS A 1020 27.95 3.27 -31.21
N VAL A 1021 28.72 3.46 -30.13
CA VAL A 1021 28.18 3.69 -28.76
C VAL A 1021 27.40 5.02 -28.69
N ILE A 1022 27.90 6.10 -29.28
CA ILE A 1022 27.21 7.41 -29.38
C ILE A 1022 25.92 7.28 -30.20
N ALA A 1023 25.93 6.53 -31.30
CA ALA A 1023 24.75 6.27 -32.12
C ALA A 1023 23.71 5.40 -31.39
N ALA A 1024 24.13 4.46 -30.54
CA ALA A 1024 23.24 3.69 -29.68
C ALA A 1024 22.65 4.55 -28.54
N SER A 1025 23.44 5.39 -27.88
CA SER A 1025 22.96 6.26 -26.78
C SER A 1025 22.00 7.36 -27.26
N LYS A 1026 22.19 7.87 -28.49
CA LYS A 1026 21.21 8.73 -29.18
C LYS A 1026 19.87 8.02 -29.44
N ARG A 1027 19.85 6.69 -29.57
CA ARG A 1027 18.63 5.88 -29.77
C ARG A 1027 17.99 5.41 -28.45
N SER A 1028 18.79 5.12 -27.41
CA SER A 1028 18.30 4.93 -26.04
C SER A 1028 18.99 5.89 -25.07
N VAL A 1029 18.24 6.94 -24.73
CA VAL A 1029 18.58 7.99 -23.75
C VAL A 1029 19.01 7.44 -22.38
N PHE A 1030 18.65 6.19 -22.05
CA PHE A 1030 19.01 5.55 -20.78
C PHE A 1030 20.26 4.66 -20.83
N LEU A 1031 20.88 4.46 -22.00
CA LEU A 1031 21.96 3.48 -22.21
C LEU A 1031 23.10 3.58 -21.17
N LEU A 1032 23.75 4.73 -21.05
CA LEU A 1032 24.84 4.98 -20.09
C LEU A 1032 24.38 5.19 -18.63
N THR A 1033 23.16 4.77 -18.29
CA THR A 1033 22.58 4.88 -16.91
C THR A 1033 21.76 3.67 -16.48
N CYS A 1034 21.51 2.74 -17.40
CA CYS A 1034 20.79 1.51 -17.15
C CYS A 1034 21.69 0.50 -16.43
N ASP A 1035 21.10 -0.47 -15.76
CA ASP A 1035 21.87 -1.43 -14.98
C ASP A 1035 22.51 -2.47 -15.92
N TRP A 1036 23.72 -2.14 -16.39
CA TRP A 1036 24.34 -2.85 -17.50
C TRP A 1036 24.82 -4.25 -17.12
N ASN A 1037 25.33 -4.45 -15.89
CA ASN A 1037 25.87 -5.74 -15.45
C ASN A 1037 24.80 -6.76 -15.03
N SER A 1038 23.62 -6.32 -14.55
CA SER A 1038 22.54 -7.22 -14.11
C SER A 1038 21.44 -7.42 -15.16
N ILE A 1039 21.40 -6.59 -16.21
CA ILE A 1039 20.38 -6.63 -17.26
C ILE A 1039 21.00 -6.77 -18.66
N VAL A 1040 21.82 -5.80 -19.07
CA VAL A 1040 22.26 -5.71 -20.47
C VAL A 1040 23.26 -6.82 -20.81
N GLN A 1041 24.23 -7.07 -19.92
CA GLN A 1041 25.23 -8.12 -20.09
C GLN A 1041 24.59 -9.52 -20.08
N PRO A 1042 23.85 -9.96 -19.04
CA PRO A 1042 23.17 -11.26 -19.06
C PRO A 1042 22.23 -11.49 -20.25
N ASN A 1043 21.67 -10.41 -20.83
CA ASN A 1043 20.87 -10.51 -22.06
C ASN A 1043 21.71 -10.67 -23.34
N VAL A 1044 22.87 -10.01 -23.43
CA VAL A 1044 23.81 -10.17 -24.55
C VAL A 1044 24.44 -11.57 -24.49
N ASP A 1045 24.94 -11.95 -23.33
CA ASP A 1045 25.57 -13.24 -23.07
C ASP A 1045 24.58 -14.40 -23.35
N PHE A 1046 23.31 -14.25 -22.95
CA PHE A 1046 22.25 -15.21 -23.28
C PHE A 1046 21.93 -15.27 -24.78
N LEU A 1047 21.86 -14.14 -25.49
CA LEU A 1047 21.61 -14.16 -26.94
C LEU A 1047 22.76 -14.87 -27.69
N ILE A 1048 24.01 -14.65 -27.27
CA ILE A 1048 25.18 -15.33 -27.83
C ILE A 1048 25.13 -16.84 -27.50
N LYS A 1049 24.83 -17.20 -26.23
CA LYS A 1049 24.68 -18.60 -25.79
C LYS A 1049 23.58 -19.34 -26.56
N GLU A 1050 22.48 -18.67 -26.86
CA GLU A 1050 21.36 -19.23 -27.64
C GLU A 1050 21.65 -19.32 -29.15
N GLY A 1051 22.84 -18.95 -29.63
CA GLY A 1051 23.24 -19.11 -31.04
C GLY A 1051 23.08 -17.85 -31.90
N VAL A 1052 22.67 -16.70 -31.36
CA VAL A 1052 22.55 -15.46 -32.15
C VAL A 1052 23.96 -14.92 -32.46
N PRO A 1053 24.35 -14.77 -33.75
CA PRO A 1053 25.69 -14.31 -34.11
C PRO A 1053 26.03 -12.92 -33.53
N VAL A 1054 27.28 -12.75 -33.08
CA VAL A 1054 27.73 -11.55 -32.37
C VAL A 1054 27.52 -10.27 -33.19
N ASP A 1055 27.72 -10.31 -34.51
CA ASP A 1055 27.45 -9.17 -35.40
C ASP A 1055 25.96 -8.74 -35.38
N ARG A 1056 25.05 -9.70 -35.21
CA ARG A 1056 23.60 -9.47 -35.13
C ARG A 1056 23.19 -9.00 -33.74
N VAL A 1057 23.84 -9.49 -32.68
CA VAL A 1057 23.67 -8.93 -31.34
C VAL A 1057 24.16 -7.48 -31.32
N ALA A 1058 25.30 -7.16 -31.97
CA ALA A 1058 25.79 -5.80 -32.15
C ALA A 1058 24.84 -4.92 -32.99
N LYS A 1059 24.27 -5.44 -34.09
CA LYS A 1059 23.23 -4.73 -34.89
C LYS A 1059 21.96 -4.48 -34.06
N LEU A 1060 21.48 -5.48 -33.32
CA LEU A 1060 20.33 -5.33 -32.40
C LEU A 1060 20.61 -4.27 -31.34
N PHE A 1061 21.81 -4.26 -30.76
CA PHE A 1061 22.26 -3.28 -29.78
C PHE A 1061 22.37 -1.87 -30.37
N LEU A 1062 22.93 -1.72 -31.58
CA LEU A 1062 23.15 -0.44 -32.26
C LEU A 1062 21.84 0.23 -32.70
N PHE A 1063 20.92 -0.54 -33.27
CA PHE A 1063 19.67 -0.01 -33.84
C PHE A 1063 18.51 -0.03 -32.83
N HIS A 1064 18.47 -1.01 -31.92
CA HIS A 1064 17.37 -1.23 -30.97
C HIS A 1064 17.87 -1.49 -29.52
N PRO A 1065 18.72 -0.63 -28.93
CA PRO A 1065 19.30 -0.84 -27.60
C PRO A 1065 18.25 -1.05 -26.47
N GLN A 1066 17.04 -0.52 -26.64
CA GLN A 1066 15.92 -0.73 -25.73
C GLN A 1066 15.45 -2.21 -25.62
N VAL A 1067 15.91 -3.11 -26.49
CA VAL A 1067 15.61 -4.54 -26.45
C VAL A 1067 16.49 -5.26 -25.42
N VAL A 1068 17.81 -5.05 -25.46
CA VAL A 1068 18.74 -5.61 -24.45
C VAL A 1068 18.62 -4.96 -23.07
N GLN A 1069 17.98 -3.78 -22.99
CA GLN A 1069 17.62 -3.12 -21.72
C GLN A 1069 16.30 -3.64 -21.08
N ARG A 1070 15.63 -4.63 -21.67
CA ARG A 1070 14.51 -5.31 -21.02
C ARG A 1070 15.02 -6.22 -19.90
N LYS A 1071 14.19 -6.50 -18.90
CA LYS A 1071 14.46 -7.57 -17.93
C LYS A 1071 14.80 -8.90 -18.65
N HIS A 1072 15.67 -9.68 -18.03
CA HIS A 1072 16.06 -11.01 -18.50
C HIS A 1072 14.88 -12.00 -18.61
N ASP A 1073 13.94 -12.01 -17.66
CA ASP A 1073 12.73 -12.84 -17.70
C ASP A 1073 11.94 -12.68 -19.03
N ARG A 1074 11.88 -11.46 -19.57
CA ARG A 1074 11.22 -11.15 -20.82
C ARG A 1074 12.10 -11.40 -22.05
N MET A 1075 13.43 -11.37 -21.92
CA MET A 1075 14.35 -11.78 -22.99
C MET A 1075 14.23 -13.28 -23.25
N VAL A 1076 14.36 -14.11 -22.21
CA VAL A 1076 14.23 -15.58 -22.29
C VAL A 1076 12.88 -15.96 -22.88
N TYR A 1077 11.77 -15.43 -22.33
CA TYR A 1077 10.44 -15.65 -22.91
C TYR A 1077 10.38 -15.30 -24.41
N ALA A 1078 10.93 -14.16 -24.82
CA ALA A 1078 10.80 -13.68 -26.19
C ALA A 1078 11.71 -14.43 -27.18
N VAL A 1079 12.89 -14.89 -26.74
CA VAL A 1079 13.76 -15.80 -27.51
C VAL A 1079 13.05 -17.14 -27.70
N ASN A 1080 12.58 -17.76 -26.61
CA ASN A 1080 11.87 -19.03 -26.68
C ASN A 1080 10.64 -18.91 -27.58
N THR A 1081 9.79 -17.90 -27.43
CA THR A 1081 8.62 -17.73 -28.33
C THR A 1081 9.02 -17.55 -29.80
N VAL A 1082 10.19 -16.99 -30.13
CA VAL A 1082 10.64 -16.90 -31.53
C VAL A 1082 11.16 -18.25 -32.04
N LYS A 1083 11.79 -19.06 -31.19
CA LYS A 1083 12.20 -20.45 -31.49
C LYS A 1083 10.99 -21.39 -31.59
N ASP A 1084 10.00 -21.27 -30.71
CA ASP A 1084 8.69 -21.96 -30.78
C ASP A 1084 7.94 -21.60 -32.07
N LEU A 1085 8.11 -20.36 -32.55
CA LEU A 1085 7.62 -19.91 -33.84
C LEU A 1085 8.51 -20.38 -35.02
N GLY A 1086 9.45 -21.31 -34.82
CA GLY A 1086 10.31 -21.91 -35.83
C GLY A 1086 11.15 -20.88 -36.61
N LEU A 1087 11.74 -19.92 -35.89
CA LEU A 1087 12.77 -19.03 -36.41
C LEU A 1087 14.05 -19.25 -35.61
N GLU A 1088 15.06 -19.81 -36.27
CA GLU A 1088 16.31 -20.13 -35.59
C GLU A 1088 17.19 -18.89 -35.30
N PRO A 1089 17.94 -18.85 -34.20
CA PRO A 1089 18.89 -17.79 -33.85
C PRO A 1089 19.86 -17.41 -34.99
N GLU A 1090 20.22 -18.40 -35.81
CA GLU A 1090 21.15 -18.33 -36.92
C GLU A 1090 20.54 -17.71 -38.20
N VAL A 1091 19.23 -17.42 -38.28
CA VAL A 1091 18.66 -16.66 -39.41
C VAL A 1091 18.55 -15.15 -39.14
N SER A 1092 18.92 -14.32 -40.13
CA SER A 1092 18.98 -12.85 -39.97
C SER A 1092 17.65 -12.19 -39.55
N ILE A 1093 16.51 -12.83 -39.82
CA ILE A 1093 15.19 -12.33 -39.44
C ILE A 1093 14.92 -12.46 -37.92
N PHE A 1094 15.65 -13.32 -37.21
CA PHE A 1094 15.48 -13.59 -35.77
C PHE A 1094 15.50 -12.31 -34.92
N ILE A 1095 16.51 -11.45 -35.11
CA ILE A 1095 16.64 -10.21 -34.33
C ILE A 1095 15.50 -9.22 -34.59
N TYR A 1096 14.85 -9.28 -35.76
CA TYR A 1096 13.67 -8.46 -36.08
C TYR A 1096 12.40 -9.05 -35.46
N ALA A 1097 12.27 -10.39 -35.43
CA ALA A 1097 11.20 -11.08 -34.72
C ALA A 1097 11.26 -10.81 -33.21
N LEU A 1098 12.42 -11.05 -32.60
CA LEU A 1098 12.71 -10.71 -31.20
C LEU A 1098 12.42 -9.24 -30.90
N THR A 1099 12.83 -8.31 -31.78
CA THR A 1099 12.51 -6.88 -31.66
C THR A 1099 11.01 -6.62 -31.59
N THR A 1100 10.20 -7.24 -32.47
CA THR A 1100 8.74 -7.10 -32.45
C THR A 1100 8.14 -7.64 -31.14
N MET A 1101 8.60 -8.82 -30.70
CA MET A 1101 8.17 -9.46 -29.45
C MET A 1101 8.55 -8.65 -28.20
N MET A 1102 9.62 -7.86 -28.27
CA MET A 1102 10.14 -7.03 -27.17
C MET A 1102 9.61 -5.59 -27.15
N GLN A 1103 9.01 -5.13 -28.25
CA GLN A 1103 8.32 -3.83 -28.36
C GLN A 1103 6.83 -3.91 -28.01
N SER A 1104 6.17 -5.05 -28.23
CA SER A 1104 4.74 -5.24 -27.95
C SER A 1104 4.48 -6.07 -26.69
N SER A 1105 3.32 -5.89 -26.05
CA SER A 1105 2.82 -6.86 -25.06
C SER A 1105 2.17 -8.05 -25.76
N GLU A 1106 2.15 -9.21 -25.11
CA GLU A 1106 1.45 -10.41 -25.59
C GLU A 1106 -0.02 -10.12 -25.98
N SER A 1107 -0.76 -9.42 -25.12
CA SER A 1107 -2.14 -8.97 -25.40
C SER A 1107 -2.27 -7.95 -26.54
N THR A 1108 -1.18 -7.25 -26.89
CA THR A 1108 -1.13 -6.37 -28.07
C THR A 1108 -0.86 -7.18 -29.35
N LEU A 1109 -0.04 -8.23 -29.26
CA LEU A 1109 0.25 -9.14 -30.36
C LEU A 1109 -0.98 -9.99 -30.70
N LYS A 1110 -1.59 -10.64 -29.70
CA LYS A 1110 -2.84 -11.40 -29.86
C LYS A 1110 -3.93 -10.56 -30.53
N LYS A 1111 -4.17 -9.32 -30.08
CA LYS A 1111 -5.12 -8.41 -30.75
C LYS A 1111 -4.81 -8.16 -32.23
N LYS A 1112 -3.53 -8.06 -32.64
CA LYS A 1112 -3.15 -7.86 -34.04
C LYS A 1112 -3.28 -9.14 -34.87
N VAL A 1113 -3.06 -10.31 -34.28
CA VAL A 1113 -3.40 -11.60 -34.89
C VAL A 1113 -4.91 -11.68 -35.13
N GLU A 1114 -5.75 -11.37 -34.13
CA GLU A 1114 -7.21 -11.30 -34.30
C GLU A 1114 -7.65 -10.22 -35.31
N VAL A 1115 -6.90 -9.12 -35.46
CA VAL A 1115 -7.14 -8.14 -36.54
C VAL A 1115 -6.90 -8.75 -37.91
N LEU A 1116 -5.81 -9.51 -38.10
CA LEU A 1116 -5.50 -10.17 -39.38
C LEU A 1116 -6.49 -11.30 -39.70
N LYS A 1117 -6.90 -12.10 -38.69
CA LYS A 1117 -8.02 -13.05 -38.82
C LYS A 1117 -9.31 -12.37 -39.24
N SER A 1118 -9.66 -11.23 -38.63
CA SER A 1118 -10.83 -10.42 -39.01
C SER A 1118 -10.74 -9.80 -40.41
N LEU A 1119 -9.60 -9.95 -41.10
CA LEU A 1119 -9.34 -9.53 -42.48
C LEU A 1119 -9.16 -10.74 -43.42
N GLY A 1120 -9.55 -11.95 -42.98
CA GLY A 1120 -9.58 -13.17 -43.79
C GLY A 1120 -8.27 -13.96 -43.86
N TRP A 1121 -7.31 -13.72 -42.95
CA TRP A 1121 -6.03 -14.43 -42.94
C TRP A 1121 -6.08 -15.63 -41.99
N THR A 1122 -5.61 -16.80 -42.42
CA THR A 1122 -5.41 -17.99 -41.57
C THR A 1122 -4.24 -17.81 -40.59
N GLU A 1123 -4.14 -18.65 -39.54
CA GLU A 1123 -3.00 -18.56 -38.61
C GLU A 1123 -1.68 -18.90 -39.30
N GLU A 1124 -1.71 -19.85 -40.23
CA GLU A 1124 -0.60 -20.29 -41.07
C GLU A 1124 -0.11 -19.19 -42.01
N GLU A 1125 -1.01 -18.39 -42.58
CA GLU A 1125 -0.69 -17.22 -43.40
C GLU A 1125 -0.12 -16.06 -42.56
N ILE A 1126 -0.70 -15.78 -41.39
CA ILE A 1126 -0.18 -14.78 -40.44
C ILE A 1126 1.23 -15.17 -39.98
N PHE A 1127 1.45 -16.45 -39.70
CA PHE A 1127 2.74 -17.03 -39.33
C PHE A 1127 3.77 -16.92 -40.45
N ARG A 1128 3.39 -17.33 -41.67
CA ARG A 1128 4.24 -17.22 -42.89
C ARG A 1128 4.63 -15.77 -43.18
N ALA A 1129 3.67 -14.84 -43.09
CA ALA A 1129 3.91 -13.41 -43.24
C ALA A 1129 4.82 -12.85 -42.13
N PHE A 1130 4.66 -13.31 -40.89
CA PHE A 1130 5.54 -12.92 -39.78
C PHE A 1130 6.98 -13.44 -39.96
N LYS A 1131 7.18 -14.66 -40.49
CA LYS A 1131 8.52 -15.18 -40.83
C LYS A 1131 9.21 -14.40 -41.95
N GLN A 1132 8.46 -13.79 -42.87
CA GLN A 1132 8.99 -12.92 -43.92
C GLN A 1132 9.24 -11.49 -43.43
N ASP A 1133 8.31 -10.94 -42.64
CA ASP A 1133 8.35 -9.57 -42.12
C ASP A 1133 7.71 -9.48 -40.72
N PRO A 1134 8.51 -9.62 -39.65
CA PRO A 1134 8.01 -9.45 -38.29
C PRO A 1134 7.52 -8.03 -37.97
N ALA A 1135 7.78 -7.03 -38.82
CA ALA A 1135 7.32 -5.67 -38.58
C ALA A 1135 5.82 -5.46 -38.83
N ILE A 1136 5.12 -6.40 -39.48
CA ILE A 1136 3.66 -6.33 -39.66
C ILE A 1136 2.93 -6.17 -38.31
N LEU A 1137 3.36 -6.92 -37.29
CA LEU A 1137 2.79 -6.85 -35.94
C LEU A 1137 3.27 -5.63 -35.13
N ARG A 1138 4.08 -4.71 -35.71
CA ARG A 1138 4.42 -3.42 -35.11
C ARG A 1138 3.42 -2.32 -35.47
N PHE A 1139 2.75 -2.38 -36.62
CA PHE A 1139 1.75 -1.37 -37.05
C PHE A 1139 0.54 -1.28 -36.09
N SER A 1140 -0.19 -0.16 -36.14
CA SER A 1140 -1.47 -0.03 -35.43
C SER A 1140 -2.59 -0.77 -36.17
N GLU A 1141 -3.63 -1.17 -35.44
CA GLU A 1141 -4.80 -1.86 -36.02
C GLU A 1141 -5.43 -1.02 -37.15
N ASP A 1142 -5.61 0.29 -36.94
CA ASP A 1142 -6.13 1.24 -37.93
C ASP A 1142 -5.27 1.29 -39.21
N LYS A 1143 -3.95 1.12 -39.06
CA LYS A 1143 -2.99 1.14 -40.17
C LYS A 1143 -3.03 -0.15 -40.98
N ILE A 1144 -3.24 -1.30 -40.32
CA ILE A 1144 -3.43 -2.59 -40.99
C ILE A 1144 -4.78 -2.57 -41.73
N ARG A 1145 -5.88 -2.28 -41.02
CA ARG A 1145 -7.25 -2.23 -41.58
C ARG A 1145 -7.34 -1.24 -42.75
N GLY A 1146 -6.85 -0.01 -42.59
CA GLY A 1146 -6.92 1.00 -43.65
C GLY A 1146 -6.06 0.72 -44.88
N VAL A 1147 -4.97 -0.07 -44.77
CA VAL A 1147 -4.22 -0.52 -45.96
C VAL A 1147 -4.92 -1.68 -46.63
N MET A 1148 -5.43 -2.65 -45.87
CA MET A 1148 -6.18 -3.79 -46.42
C MET A 1148 -7.44 -3.32 -47.14
N ASP A 1149 -8.22 -2.43 -46.52
CA ASP A 1149 -9.38 -1.78 -47.14
C ASP A 1149 -9.01 -1.07 -48.45
N PHE A 1150 -7.97 -0.23 -48.44
CA PHE A 1150 -7.55 0.44 -49.67
C PHE A 1150 -7.09 -0.55 -50.76
N LEU A 1151 -6.27 -1.54 -50.43
CA LEU A 1151 -5.70 -2.44 -51.43
C LEU A 1151 -6.68 -3.49 -51.96
N VAL A 1152 -7.56 -4.02 -51.11
CA VAL A 1152 -8.59 -4.99 -51.52
C VAL A 1152 -9.79 -4.25 -52.12
N ASN A 1153 -10.41 -3.32 -51.40
CA ASN A 1153 -11.69 -2.72 -51.79
C ASN A 1153 -11.54 -1.54 -52.78
N THR A 1154 -10.45 -0.77 -52.73
CA THR A 1154 -10.24 0.37 -53.65
C THR A 1154 -9.38 0.03 -54.87
N VAL A 1155 -8.39 -0.87 -54.73
CA VAL A 1155 -7.43 -1.23 -55.79
C VAL A 1155 -7.73 -2.61 -56.42
N GLY A 1156 -8.53 -3.47 -55.77
CA GLY A 1156 -8.89 -4.79 -56.31
C GLY A 1156 -7.79 -5.85 -56.21
N LEU A 1157 -6.78 -5.68 -55.35
CA LEU A 1157 -5.75 -6.70 -55.14
C LEU A 1157 -6.32 -7.87 -54.32
N ARG A 1158 -6.16 -9.10 -54.85
CA ARG A 1158 -6.49 -10.34 -54.13
C ARG A 1158 -5.75 -10.39 -52.79
N PRO A 1159 -6.39 -10.75 -51.65
CA PRO A 1159 -5.74 -10.79 -50.34
C PRO A 1159 -4.44 -11.61 -50.31
N GLN A 1160 -4.40 -12.73 -51.03
CA GLN A 1160 -3.23 -13.62 -51.15
C GLN A 1160 -1.99 -12.89 -51.70
N THR A 1161 -2.18 -11.93 -52.62
CA THR A 1161 -1.10 -11.09 -53.16
C THR A 1161 -0.51 -10.14 -52.11
N ILE A 1162 -1.28 -9.82 -51.06
CA ILE A 1162 -0.85 -8.99 -49.93
C ILE A 1162 -0.19 -9.86 -48.86
N ILE A 1163 -0.75 -11.05 -48.58
CA ILE A 1163 -0.21 -12.06 -47.66
C ILE A 1163 1.18 -12.52 -48.11
N ALA A 1164 1.34 -12.84 -49.41
CA ALA A 1164 2.61 -13.29 -49.99
C ALA A 1164 3.67 -12.17 -50.13
N ASN A 1165 3.35 -10.92 -49.77
CA ASN A 1165 4.28 -9.81 -49.80
C ASN A 1165 3.86 -8.71 -48.79
N PRO A 1166 4.12 -8.88 -47.48
CA PRO A 1166 3.58 -8.00 -46.46
C PRO A 1166 4.11 -6.56 -46.46
N LEU A 1167 5.16 -6.28 -47.25
CA LEU A 1167 5.70 -4.94 -47.52
C LEU A 1167 4.64 -3.90 -47.90
N PHE A 1168 3.52 -4.32 -48.50
CA PHE A 1168 2.37 -3.45 -48.77
C PHE A 1168 1.87 -2.71 -47.51
N LEU A 1169 1.92 -3.34 -46.33
CA LEU A 1169 1.49 -2.75 -45.06
C LEU A 1169 2.39 -1.61 -44.59
N HIS A 1170 3.65 -1.52 -45.04
CA HIS A 1170 4.55 -0.41 -44.69
C HIS A 1170 4.15 0.90 -45.36
N TYR A 1171 3.72 0.85 -46.63
CA TYR A 1171 3.52 2.05 -47.44
C TYR A 1171 2.39 2.95 -46.92
N SER A 1172 2.61 4.26 -46.95
CA SER A 1172 1.58 5.24 -46.58
C SER A 1172 0.50 5.29 -47.66
N ILE A 1173 -0.77 5.14 -47.25
CA ILE A 1173 -1.94 5.28 -48.14
C ILE A 1173 -1.89 6.65 -48.82
N ASN A 1174 -1.76 7.73 -48.05
CA ASN A 1174 -1.88 9.08 -48.56
C ASN A 1174 -0.58 9.64 -49.18
N LYS A 1175 0.61 9.15 -48.78
CA LYS A 1175 1.88 9.60 -49.39
C LYS A 1175 2.40 8.73 -50.55
N ARG A 1176 1.95 7.49 -50.71
CA ARG A 1176 2.47 6.57 -51.76
C ARG A 1176 1.38 5.80 -52.49
N LEU A 1177 0.54 5.03 -51.79
CA LEU A 1177 -0.38 4.09 -52.45
C LEU A 1177 -1.45 4.82 -53.28
N ARG A 1178 -2.18 5.75 -52.68
CA ARG A 1178 -3.25 6.52 -53.34
C ARG A 1178 -2.73 7.45 -54.45
N PRO A 1179 -1.66 8.26 -54.26
CA PRO A 1179 -1.10 9.07 -55.35
C PRO A 1179 -0.70 8.23 -56.57
N ARG A 1180 -0.06 7.08 -56.36
CA ARG A 1180 0.35 6.18 -57.46
C ARG A 1180 -0.83 5.48 -58.11
N TYR A 1181 -1.81 5.01 -57.33
CA TYR A 1181 -3.03 4.40 -57.86
C TYR A 1181 -3.80 5.38 -58.75
N ASN A 1182 -3.93 6.64 -58.33
CA ASN A 1182 -4.56 7.69 -59.13
C ASN A 1182 -3.84 7.91 -60.47
N VAL A 1183 -2.48 7.95 -60.48
CA VAL A 1183 -1.70 8.04 -61.72
C VAL A 1183 -1.94 6.84 -62.62
N LEU A 1184 -1.92 5.61 -62.08
CA LEU A 1184 -2.16 4.39 -62.86
C LEU A 1184 -3.56 4.37 -63.46
N LYS A 1185 -4.60 4.75 -62.70
CA LYS A 1185 -5.98 4.85 -63.21
C LYS A 1185 -6.16 5.97 -64.26
N ALA A 1186 -5.39 7.05 -64.19
CA ALA A 1186 -5.39 8.10 -65.22
C ALA A 1186 -4.66 7.72 -66.52
N LEU A 1187 -3.73 6.76 -66.47
CA LEU A 1187 -3.09 6.17 -67.66
C LEU A 1187 -3.97 5.07 -68.26
N GLU A 1188 -4.57 4.23 -67.42
CA GLU A 1188 -5.53 3.17 -67.80
C GLU A 1188 -6.74 3.76 -68.54
N SER A 1189 -7.36 4.83 -68.01
CA SER A 1189 -8.51 5.50 -68.65
C SER A 1189 -8.19 6.15 -70.00
N LYS A 1190 -6.90 6.32 -70.32
CA LYS A 1190 -6.41 6.82 -71.62
C LYS A 1190 -5.77 5.74 -72.50
N LYS A 1191 -5.78 4.47 -72.08
CA LYS A 1191 -5.14 3.34 -72.78
C LYS A 1191 -3.63 3.54 -73.04
N LEU A 1192 -2.94 4.28 -72.17
CA LEU A 1192 -1.50 4.61 -72.34
C LEU A 1192 -0.54 3.61 -71.67
N PHE A 1193 -1.06 2.47 -71.21
CA PHE A 1193 -0.38 1.55 -70.29
C PHE A 1193 -0.70 0.10 -70.67
N ASP A 1194 0.33 -0.75 -70.75
CA ASP A 1194 0.21 -2.11 -71.28
C ASP A 1194 -0.53 -3.05 -70.32
N GLU A 1195 -1.46 -3.85 -70.85
CA GLU A 1195 -2.37 -4.71 -70.06
C GLU A 1195 -1.65 -5.77 -69.20
N GLY A 1196 -0.40 -6.11 -69.52
CA GLY A 1196 0.42 -7.06 -68.76
C GLY A 1196 1.04 -6.52 -67.46
N ILE A 1197 0.96 -5.20 -67.18
CA ILE A 1197 1.67 -4.61 -66.03
C ILE A 1197 0.82 -4.65 -64.76
N SER A 1198 1.13 -5.57 -63.84
CA SER A 1198 0.48 -5.66 -62.53
C SER A 1198 0.57 -4.35 -61.72
N ILE A 1199 -0.57 -3.74 -61.42
CA ILE A 1199 -0.73 -2.57 -60.52
C ILE A 1199 0.00 -2.82 -59.18
N GLY A 1200 -0.08 -4.03 -58.65
CA GLY A 1200 0.60 -4.44 -57.40
C GLY A 1200 2.13 -4.33 -57.48
N SER A 1201 2.74 -4.38 -58.67
CA SER A 1201 4.17 -4.12 -58.87
C SER A 1201 4.47 -2.62 -58.84
N ALA A 1202 3.71 -1.82 -59.59
CA ALA A 1202 3.89 -0.38 -59.71
C ALA A 1202 3.77 0.38 -58.37
N LEU A 1203 2.90 -0.07 -57.46
CA LEU A 1203 2.78 0.48 -56.11
C LEU A 1203 4.05 0.29 -55.24
N LYS A 1204 4.87 -0.73 -55.52
CA LYS A 1204 6.07 -1.09 -54.73
C LYS A 1204 7.33 -0.35 -55.17
N MET A 1205 7.53 -0.22 -56.50
CA MET A 1205 8.74 0.32 -57.15
C MET A 1205 9.34 1.56 -56.48
N SER A 1206 10.66 1.73 -56.51
CA SER A 1206 11.31 2.95 -55.99
C SER A 1206 10.79 4.21 -56.69
N ASP A 1207 10.79 5.35 -56.01
CA ASP A 1207 10.16 6.57 -56.52
C ASP A 1207 10.86 7.08 -57.79
N LYS A 1208 12.20 6.94 -57.89
CA LYS A 1208 12.95 7.18 -59.14
C LYS A 1208 12.46 6.31 -60.31
N LYS A 1209 12.17 5.01 -60.07
CA LYS A 1209 11.68 4.09 -61.11
C LYS A 1209 10.20 4.32 -61.45
N PHE A 1210 9.37 4.68 -60.46
CA PHE A 1210 7.96 5.03 -60.70
C PHE A 1210 7.84 6.33 -61.51
N MET A 1211 8.58 7.38 -61.13
CA MET A 1211 8.60 8.65 -61.86
C MET A 1211 9.04 8.46 -63.30
N LYS A 1212 10.19 7.77 -63.55
CA LYS A 1212 10.67 7.49 -64.91
C LYS A 1212 9.63 6.74 -65.75
N ASN A 1213 9.04 5.67 -65.21
CA ASN A 1213 8.21 4.76 -65.99
C ASN A 1213 6.77 5.26 -66.22
N TYR A 1214 6.17 6.00 -65.27
CA TYR A 1214 4.73 6.31 -65.29
C TYR A 1214 4.37 7.79 -65.13
N VAL A 1215 5.34 8.67 -64.83
CA VAL A 1215 5.09 10.12 -64.79
C VAL A 1215 5.83 10.80 -65.93
N SER A 1216 7.17 10.77 -65.93
CA SER A 1216 8.01 11.42 -66.94
C SER A 1216 7.74 10.92 -68.37
N LYS A 1217 7.47 9.61 -68.56
CA LYS A 1217 7.14 9.03 -69.88
C LYS A 1217 5.86 9.60 -70.50
N TYR A 1218 4.91 10.09 -69.70
CA TYR A 1218 3.56 10.47 -70.14
C TYR A 1218 3.18 11.92 -69.81
N VAL A 1219 4.11 12.71 -69.27
CA VAL A 1219 3.83 14.03 -68.68
C VAL A 1219 3.27 15.04 -69.69
N ASN A 1220 3.60 14.87 -70.98
CA ASN A 1220 3.09 15.69 -72.08
C ASN A 1220 1.79 15.15 -72.70
N SER A 1221 1.47 13.86 -72.51
CA SER A 1221 0.29 13.18 -73.09
C SER A 1221 -0.96 13.32 -72.23
N VAL A 1222 -0.81 13.73 -70.96
CA VAL A 1222 -1.90 13.80 -69.98
C VAL A 1222 -1.80 15.07 -69.15
N PRO A 1223 -2.45 16.17 -69.57
CA PRO A 1223 -2.73 17.31 -68.69
C PRO A 1223 -3.39 16.81 -67.40
N GLY A 1224 -2.77 17.09 -66.25
CA GLY A 1224 -3.17 16.55 -64.94
C GLY A 1224 -2.29 15.40 -64.39
N THR A 1225 -1.28 14.90 -65.11
CA THR A 1225 -0.27 13.98 -64.53
C THR A 1225 0.77 14.67 -63.65
N GLN A 1226 0.87 16.00 -63.68
CA GLN A 1226 1.56 16.76 -62.63
C GLN A 1226 0.71 16.74 -61.36
N PRO A 1227 1.16 16.12 -60.25
CA PRO A 1227 0.45 16.24 -58.98
C PRO A 1227 0.61 17.67 -58.43
N HIS A 1228 -0.44 18.22 -57.83
CA HIS A 1228 -0.41 19.52 -57.13
C HIS A 1228 0.38 19.47 -55.80
N LEU A 1229 1.62 18.99 -55.85
CA LEU A 1229 2.55 18.82 -54.73
C LEU A 1229 3.81 19.64 -55.04
N GLY A 1230 3.80 20.92 -54.65
CA GLY A 1230 4.92 21.83 -54.85
C GLY A 1230 6.21 21.37 -54.14
N PRO A 1231 7.37 22.00 -54.45
CA PRO A 1231 8.71 21.47 -54.15
C PRO A 1231 9.02 21.20 -52.67
N LYS A 1232 8.25 21.77 -51.72
CA LYS A 1232 8.39 21.56 -50.26
C LYS A 1232 8.09 20.13 -49.75
N ILE A 1233 7.84 19.15 -50.62
CA ILE A 1233 7.52 17.76 -50.24
C ILE A 1233 8.63 16.76 -50.61
N PHE A 1234 9.59 17.14 -51.46
CA PHE A 1234 10.63 16.22 -51.96
C PHE A 1234 12.01 16.34 -51.30
N THR A 1235 12.28 17.38 -50.49
CA THR A 1235 13.57 17.55 -49.79
C THR A 1235 13.67 16.70 -48.50
N ASP A 1236 12.62 16.68 -47.68
CA ASP A 1236 12.67 16.16 -46.29
C ASP A 1236 12.48 14.63 -46.18
N SER A 1237 12.79 13.86 -47.24
CA SER A 1237 12.58 12.41 -47.25
C SER A 1237 13.75 11.56 -47.75
N TYR A 1238 14.93 12.15 -47.99
CA TYR A 1238 16.10 11.44 -48.51
C TYR A 1238 16.97 10.69 -47.47
N LEU A 1239 16.58 10.66 -46.18
CA LEU A 1239 17.36 10.04 -45.10
C LEU A 1239 16.59 8.99 -44.25
N ALA A 1240 15.54 8.37 -44.79
CA ALA A 1240 14.90 7.22 -44.17
C ALA A 1240 14.35 6.21 -45.19
N LEU A 1241 14.73 4.93 -45.05
CA LEU A 1241 14.21 3.77 -45.79
C LEU A 1241 14.67 3.61 -47.26
N THR A 1242 15.97 3.77 -47.51
CA THR A 1242 16.71 2.77 -48.31
C THR A 1242 17.97 2.34 -47.55
N TYR A 1243 18.62 1.28 -48.01
CA TYR A 1243 19.87 0.72 -47.47
C TYR A 1243 19.83 0.19 -46.03
N VAL A 1244 19.46 -1.09 -45.94
CA VAL A 1244 20.35 -2.06 -45.28
C VAL A 1244 21.50 -2.35 -46.24
N PRO A 1245 22.75 -2.14 -45.81
CA PRO A 1245 23.87 -2.98 -46.18
C PRO A 1245 24.60 -3.45 -44.91
N ILE A 1246 25.70 -4.19 -45.08
CA ILE A 1246 26.49 -4.75 -43.98
C ILE A 1246 27.59 -3.76 -43.57
N THR A 1247 27.44 -3.11 -42.40
CA THR A 1247 28.49 -2.45 -41.58
C THR A 1247 27.97 -2.20 -40.16
#